data_AF-A0A2S4PLF3-F1
#
_entry.id   AF-A0A2S4PLF3-F1
#
_cell.length_a   1.000
_cell.length_b   1.000
_cell.length_c   1.000
_cell.angle_alpha   90.00
_cell.angle_beta   90.00
_cell.angle_gamma   90.00
#
_symmetry.space_group_name_H-M   'P 1'
#
loop_
_entity.id
_entity.type
_entity.pdbx_description
1 polymer ?
#
loop_
_entity_poly.entity_id
_entity_poly.type
_entity_poly.pdbx_seq_one_letter_code
_entity_poly.pdbx_strand_id
1 'polypeptide(L)'
;MLYTNEMYIEKNASLFIEFLYDLELGYWKIEIPEKLGTSDFKNRKKKKGQGSNFYVIIGLMRQIVDVVAEMKNGHYIKCKRIDESAPEPSNIFQNENGYKYSFECGHDLFSHEVVQMSADLALSYEGSYRLYRRPYEGPFYGHELNYFIYPLSREKNQHNPGKIPENTYFVVISPAGKIIDVIAELMHGDFMKCDRTTKILPDIESDDDLRLGYSCGPEFFEINHMRKTAKLAKVRKMQLNRRRLYPKRYSDVPIRFKHLIMTDLNFNVKYAAIQTEKGMKPCEESMRGIETVPPEIDDFICGYSNTRFENERLLKIIEIACSFLGARTRKYPANYNGPEFNVHGPYVTWPIRERNGVKGPPTKFRVVMNTECMLAGVIVEFGKNDFYKCRRSKDNSIPGGISDMPITETPLLKHWKQKRIKNAPKVDAGNYYNMEALYDHFLGPEESVMLFSLVKVALALIFVTKTASKDLAQEQSIFTQPVYYDCGSWIVYEILIQKWLFTENTYLDEKTSPFIELLYNLELGYRKINLPEDLGSPEFIPRKNKRPRSNFSEIIDWMRKIVDVVAEMKNGHYIKCKRIDESAPEPSNIFQNENGYKYSFECGHDLFSHEVVQTSAALAQSYNGGSKLYRKPYEGPFYRLELGYMIYPLSREKNRHHPGKKPENTYFVVISPAGKIIDVIAELMHGDFMKCDRTTKVPPNIESDDDLRLGYSCGPEFFEISHMRKTAKLAKV
;
A
#
# COMPACT_ATOMS: atom_id res chain seq x y z
N MET A 1 19.25 -14.27 -2.67
CA MET A 1 19.24 -13.31 -3.81
C MET A 1 19.82 -11.95 -3.41
N LEU A 2 19.27 -11.23 -2.42
CA LEU A 2 20.01 -10.07 -1.88
C LEU A 2 21.35 -10.50 -1.23
N TYR A 3 21.40 -11.72 -0.67
CA TYR A 3 22.63 -12.38 -0.20
C TYR A 3 23.65 -12.75 -1.29
N THR A 4 23.24 -12.93 -2.54
CA THR A 4 24.13 -13.42 -3.62
C THR A 4 24.70 -12.29 -4.48
N ASN A 5 24.18 -11.07 -4.36
CA ASN A 5 24.50 -9.97 -5.26
C ASN A 5 25.01 -8.69 -4.57
N GLU A 6 25.29 -8.69 -3.26
CA GLU A 6 25.72 -7.48 -2.52
C GLU A 6 24.93 -6.22 -2.96
N MET A 7 23.60 -6.35 -3.04
CA MET A 7 22.77 -5.27 -3.59
C MET A 7 22.70 -4.12 -2.58
N TYR A 8 23.61 -3.16 -2.74
CA TYR A 8 23.54 -1.86 -2.06
C TYR A 8 22.16 -1.25 -2.29
N ILE A 9 21.43 -1.04 -1.19
CA ILE A 9 20.10 -0.43 -1.19
C ILE A 9 20.07 0.88 -1.92
N GLU A 10 21.11 1.69 -1.77
CA GLU A 10 21.25 2.99 -2.41
C GLU A 10 21.24 2.91 -3.95
N LYS A 11 21.62 1.77 -4.54
CA LYS A 11 21.63 1.59 -6.00
C LYS A 11 20.27 1.18 -6.56
N ASN A 12 19.44 0.46 -5.79
CA ASN A 12 18.22 -0.17 -6.30
C ASN A 12 16.94 0.35 -5.64
N ALA A 13 17.06 1.03 -4.50
CA ALA A 13 15.96 1.74 -3.89
C ALA A 13 15.78 3.09 -4.57
N SER A 14 14.53 3.44 -4.85
CA SER A 14 14.17 4.78 -5.30
C SER A 14 13.26 5.43 -4.28
N LEU A 15 13.37 6.75 -4.12
CA LEU A 15 12.51 7.49 -3.20
C LEU A 15 11.03 7.27 -3.59
N PHE A 16 10.27 6.66 -2.70
CA PHE A 16 8.84 6.42 -2.88
C PHE A 16 8.11 7.66 -2.41
N ILE A 17 7.38 8.28 -3.34
CA ILE A 17 6.60 9.45 -2.99
C ILE A 17 5.29 9.37 -3.73
N GLU A 18 4.27 8.99 -2.97
CA GLU A 18 2.91 8.89 -3.46
C GLU A 18 1.90 9.17 -2.35
N PHE A 19 0.71 9.67 -2.71
CA PHE A 19 -0.34 10.05 -1.77
C PHE A 19 -1.05 8.89 -1.09
N LEU A 20 -0.78 7.67 -1.52
CA LEU A 20 -1.50 6.47 -1.09
C LEU A 20 -1.50 6.23 0.43
N TYR A 21 -0.62 6.90 1.16
CA TYR A 21 -0.40 6.63 2.57
C TYR A 21 -0.36 7.86 3.48
N ASP A 22 -0.66 9.07 2.98
CA ASP A 22 -0.38 10.33 3.73
C ASP A 22 1.04 10.36 4.34
N LEU A 23 1.99 9.68 3.71
CA LEU A 23 3.32 9.50 4.29
C LEU A 23 4.13 10.77 4.12
N GLU A 24 4.76 11.18 5.21
CA GLU A 24 5.80 12.20 5.18
C GLU A 24 6.98 11.77 4.28
N LEU A 25 7.81 12.73 3.88
CA LEU A 25 9.03 12.45 3.12
C LEU A 25 9.91 11.45 3.91
N GLY A 26 10.40 10.38 3.25
CA GLY A 26 11.30 9.42 3.91
C GLY A 26 11.12 7.95 3.55
N TYR A 27 10.24 7.62 2.61
CA TYR A 27 9.98 6.24 2.21
C TYR A 27 10.74 5.90 0.94
N TRP A 28 11.18 4.65 0.84
CA TRP A 28 11.83 4.12 -0.34
C TRP A 28 11.02 2.96 -0.91
N LYS A 29 11.05 2.79 -2.22
CA LYS A 29 10.52 1.62 -2.90
C LYS A 29 11.63 0.79 -3.51
N ILE A 30 11.50 -0.52 -3.41
CA ILE A 30 12.41 -1.50 -4.01
C ILE A 30 11.59 -2.43 -4.89
N GLU A 31 12.01 -2.57 -6.15
CA GLU A 31 11.34 -3.46 -7.11
C GLU A 31 11.49 -4.93 -6.68
N ILE A 32 10.38 -5.66 -6.68
CA ILE A 32 10.35 -7.09 -6.37
C ILE A 32 10.62 -7.86 -7.68
N PRO A 33 11.69 -8.66 -7.75
CA PRO A 33 11.94 -9.50 -8.92
C PRO A 33 10.77 -10.47 -9.17
N GLU A 34 10.34 -10.58 -10.43
CA GLU A 34 9.19 -11.42 -10.84
C GLU A 34 9.28 -12.87 -10.33
N LYS A 35 10.49 -13.43 -10.22
CA LYS A 35 10.71 -14.80 -9.74
C LYS A 35 10.37 -15.03 -8.25
N LEU A 36 10.11 -13.98 -7.48
CA LEU A 36 9.75 -14.08 -6.07
C LEU A 36 8.24 -14.18 -5.85
N GLY A 37 7.43 -13.79 -6.85
CA GLY A 37 5.99 -13.99 -6.83
C GLY A 37 5.68 -15.45 -7.13
N THR A 38 4.98 -16.13 -6.23
CA THR A 38 4.31 -17.39 -6.58
C THR A 38 2.99 -17.02 -7.21
N SER A 39 2.87 -17.18 -8.53
CA SER A 39 1.56 -17.10 -9.17
C SER A 39 0.83 -18.42 -8.93
N ASP A 40 -0.32 -18.40 -8.28
CA ASP A 40 -1.09 -19.62 -8.01
C ASP A 40 -1.67 -20.25 -9.30
N PHE A 41 -1.68 -19.51 -10.41
CA PHE A 41 -2.17 -19.97 -11.71
C PHE A 41 -1.12 -20.76 -12.51
N LYS A 42 -0.88 -22.02 -12.12
CA LYS A 42 0.06 -22.92 -12.83
C LYS A 42 -0.34 -23.30 -14.27
N ASN A 43 -1.55 -22.96 -14.73
CA ASN A 43 -2.11 -23.49 -15.99
C ASN A 43 -2.21 -22.50 -17.17
N ARG A 44 -1.87 -21.22 -17.01
CA ARG A 44 -1.86 -20.30 -18.16
C ARG A 44 -0.46 -20.23 -18.77
N LYS A 45 -0.34 -20.59 -20.06
CA LYS A 45 0.84 -20.25 -20.87
C LYS A 45 0.97 -18.72 -20.86
N LYS A 46 1.79 -18.16 -19.95
CA LYS A 46 2.10 -16.73 -19.91
C LYS A 46 2.48 -16.31 -21.33
N LYS A 47 1.66 -15.48 -21.97
CA LYS A 47 2.14 -14.70 -23.12
C LYS A 47 3.39 -13.98 -22.60
N LYS A 48 4.48 -14.03 -23.37
CA LYS A 48 5.84 -13.63 -22.97
C LYS A 48 6.00 -12.10 -22.76
N GLY A 49 4.97 -11.44 -22.22
CA GLY A 49 4.98 -10.04 -21.83
C GLY A 49 5.56 -9.87 -20.43
N GLN A 50 6.13 -8.69 -20.17
CA GLN A 50 6.57 -8.28 -18.84
C GLN A 50 5.38 -8.33 -17.88
N GLY A 51 5.52 -9.02 -16.75
CA GLY A 51 4.54 -8.97 -15.66
C GLY A 51 4.49 -7.57 -15.03
N SER A 52 3.44 -7.30 -14.27
CA SER A 52 3.30 -6.06 -13.51
C SER A 52 4.47 -5.82 -12.55
N ASN A 53 4.91 -4.58 -12.40
CA ASN A 53 5.99 -4.24 -11.46
C ASN A 53 5.42 -4.11 -10.05
N PHE A 54 5.95 -4.90 -9.12
CA PHE A 54 5.63 -4.83 -7.70
C PHE A 54 6.79 -4.20 -6.93
N TYR A 55 6.48 -3.48 -5.86
CA TYR A 55 7.45 -2.76 -5.07
C TYR A 55 7.20 -2.96 -3.58
N VAL A 56 8.26 -3.22 -2.81
CA VAL A 56 8.22 -3.14 -1.34
C VAL A 56 8.46 -1.70 -0.93
N ILE A 57 7.58 -1.15 -0.10
CA ILE A 57 7.72 0.17 0.52
C ILE A 57 8.40 0.01 1.86
N ILE A 58 9.50 0.74 2.04
CA ILE A 58 10.36 0.70 3.21
C ILE A 58 10.37 2.08 3.87
N GLY A 59 10.10 2.13 5.17
CA GLY A 59 10.15 3.37 5.96
C GLY A 59 11.56 3.78 6.37
N LEU A 60 11.70 4.96 6.98
CA LEU A 60 12.98 5.53 7.47
C LEU A 60 13.76 4.57 8.38
N MET A 61 13.05 3.86 9.25
CA MET A 61 13.60 2.83 10.16
C MET A 61 13.90 1.49 9.46
N ARG A 62 13.84 1.49 8.12
CA ARG A 62 14.07 0.35 7.23
C ARG A 62 13.15 -0.86 7.49
N GLN A 63 11.96 -0.63 8.05
CA GLN A 63 10.91 -1.65 8.13
C GLN A 63 10.04 -1.64 6.87
N ILE A 64 9.45 -2.78 6.55
CA ILE A 64 8.42 -2.87 5.52
C ILE A 64 7.18 -2.16 6.05
N VAL A 65 6.77 -1.18 5.28
CA VAL A 65 5.52 -0.47 5.52
C VAL A 65 4.43 -1.18 4.73
N ASP A 66 4.72 -1.53 3.48
CA ASP A 66 3.75 -2.18 2.61
C ASP A 66 4.35 -2.80 1.34
N VAL A 67 3.48 -3.42 0.53
CA VAL A 67 3.76 -3.79 -0.86
C VAL A 67 2.75 -3.08 -1.78
N VAL A 68 3.24 -2.54 -2.89
CA VAL A 68 2.40 -1.83 -3.88
C VAL A 68 2.67 -2.34 -5.29
N ALA A 69 1.68 -2.20 -6.18
CA ALA A 69 1.82 -2.45 -7.61
C ALA A 69 1.66 -1.17 -8.42
N GLU A 70 2.38 -1.05 -9.55
CA GLU A 70 2.27 0.10 -10.45
C GLU A 70 1.08 -0.05 -11.42
N MET A 71 0.17 0.91 -11.35
CA MET A 71 -0.99 1.05 -12.23
C MET A 71 -0.59 1.64 -13.59
N LYS A 72 -1.44 1.45 -14.61
CA LYS A 72 -1.17 1.91 -15.99
C LYS A 72 -1.02 3.42 -16.14
N ASN A 73 -1.58 4.21 -15.23
CA ASN A 73 -1.42 5.67 -15.17
C ASN A 73 -0.12 6.11 -14.44
N GLY A 74 0.72 5.17 -14.01
CA GLY A 74 1.96 5.41 -13.27
C GLY A 74 1.77 5.73 -11.78
N HIS A 75 0.54 5.61 -11.27
CA HIS A 75 0.26 5.60 -9.83
C HIS A 75 0.45 4.20 -9.25
N TYR A 76 0.38 4.03 -7.94
CA TYR A 76 0.45 2.74 -7.28
C TYR A 76 -0.91 2.34 -6.67
N ILE A 77 -1.06 1.05 -6.39
CA ILE A 77 -2.16 0.48 -5.63
C ILE A 77 -1.58 -0.44 -4.55
N LYS A 78 -2.12 -0.34 -3.33
CA LYS A 78 -1.69 -1.15 -2.19
C LYS A 78 -2.11 -2.60 -2.37
N CYS A 79 -1.21 -3.52 -2.04
CA CYS A 79 -1.52 -4.92 -1.97
C CYS A 79 -2.22 -5.26 -0.66
N LYS A 80 -3.20 -6.17 -0.72
CA LYS A 80 -3.93 -6.58 0.46
C LYS A 80 -3.02 -7.43 1.35
N ARG A 81 -2.78 -6.97 2.57
CA ARG A 81 -2.11 -7.79 3.58
C ARG A 81 -3.08 -8.89 4.01
N ILE A 82 -2.65 -10.14 3.90
CA ILE A 82 -3.37 -11.30 4.40
C ILE A 82 -2.83 -11.54 5.80
N ASP A 83 -3.58 -11.10 6.81
CA ASP A 83 -3.36 -11.42 8.21
C ASP A 83 -4.55 -12.20 8.80
N GLU A 84 -4.27 -13.03 9.81
CA GLU A 84 -5.26 -13.88 10.50
C GLU A 84 -6.41 -13.08 11.15
N SER A 85 -6.25 -11.76 11.28
CA SER A 85 -7.18 -10.87 11.99
C SER A 85 -8.15 -10.10 11.09
N ALA A 86 -7.92 -10.05 9.79
CA ALA A 86 -8.82 -9.37 8.86
C ALA A 86 -9.86 -10.38 8.35
N PRO A 87 -11.08 -10.44 8.93
CA PRO A 87 -12.12 -11.30 8.39
C PRO A 87 -12.33 -10.94 6.91
N GLU A 88 -12.38 -11.95 6.04
CA GLU A 88 -12.85 -11.70 4.69
C GLU A 88 -14.20 -11.00 4.81
N PRO A 89 -14.40 -9.81 4.18
CA PRO A 89 -15.68 -9.15 4.22
C PRO A 89 -16.68 -10.15 3.67
N SER A 90 -17.57 -10.61 4.56
CA SER A 90 -18.43 -11.74 4.27
C SER A 90 -19.17 -11.43 2.97
N ASN A 91 -19.20 -12.39 2.05
CA ASN A 91 -19.92 -12.31 0.78
C ASN A 91 -21.45 -12.24 0.99
N ILE A 92 -21.92 -11.73 2.13
CA ILE A 92 -23.31 -11.39 2.42
C ILE A 92 -23.67 -10.18 1.56
N PHE A 93 -23.81 -10.45 0.27
CA PHE A 93 -24.67 -9.71 -0.63
C PHE A 93 -26.08 -9.80 -0.04
N GLN A 94 -26.47 -8.82 0.76
CA GLN A 94 -27.83 -8.29 0.74
C GLN A 94 -27.95 -7.05 1.62
N ASN A 95 -28.32 -5.96 0.94
CA ASN A 95 -28.59 -4.62 1.43
C ASN A 95 -29.86 -4.57 2.32
N GLU A 96 -30.11 -5.54 3.19
CA GLU A 96 -31.29 -5.48 4.08
C GLU A 96 -31.19 -4.31 5.07
N ASN A 97 -29.98 -3.83 5.36
CA ASN A 97 -29.74 -2.77 6.34
C ASN A 97 -29.39 -1.39 5.72
N GLY A 98 -29.42 -1.23 4.39
CA GLY A 98 -29.18 0.07 3.74
C GLY A 98 -27.77 0.68 3.87
N TYR A 99 -26.78 -0.05 4.40
CA TYR A 99 -25.41 0.44 4.50
C TYR A 99 -24.75 0.57 3.12
N LYS A 100 -24.35 1.79 2.77
CA LYS A 100 -23.58 2.12 1.55
C LYS A 100 -22.09 1.88 1.81
N TYR A 101 -21.47 1.06 0.97
CA TYR A 101 -20.03 0.80 1.00
C TYR A 101 -19.32 1.56 -0.12
N SER A 102 -18.04 1.86 0.08
CA SER A 102 -17.16 2.45 -0.94
C SER A 102 -16.10 1.44 -1.38
N PHE A 103 -15.39 1.76 -2.46
CA PHE A 103 -14.25 0.99 -2.96
C PHE A 103 -13.00 1.85 -2.95
N GLU A 104 -11.94 1.38 -2.27
CA GLU A 104 -10.64 2.02 -2.17
C GLU A 104 -9.69 1.40 -3.19
N CYS A 105 -9.32 2.18 -4.21
CA CYS A 105 -8.51 1.78 -5.35
C CYS A 105 -7.23 2.62 -5.41
N GLY A 106 -6.24 2.26 -4.59
CA GLY A 106 -5.04 3.09 -4.44
C GLY A 106 -5.36 4.37 -3.68
N HIS A 107 -5.21 5.53 -4.30
CA HIS A 107 -5.51 6.82 -3.68
C HIS A 107 -6.94 7.33 -3.97
N ASP A 108 -7.70 6.58 -4.78
CA ASP A 108 -9.06 6.94 -5.14
C ASP A 108 -10.08 6.14 -4.33
N LEU A 109 -11.05 6.85 -3.76
CA LEU A 109 -12.25 6.26 -3.17
C LEU A 109 -13.44 6.45 -4.13
N PHE A 110 -14.16 5.36 -4.40
CA PHE A 110 -15.36 5.35 -5.23
C PHE A 110 -16.57 4.98 -4.36
N SER A 111 -17.54 5.88 -4.25
CA SER A 111 -18.77 5.59 -3.51
C SER A 111 -19.63 4.55 -4.23
N HIS A 112 -20.53 3.91 -3.49
CA HIS A 112 -21.50 2.96 -4.06
C HIS A 112 -22.26 3.56 -5.25
N GLU A 113 -22.69 4.82 -5.14
CA GLU A 113 -23.48 5.51 -6.17
C GLU A 113 -22.69 5.67 -7.47
N VAL A 114 -21.40 5.99 -7.39
CA VAL A 114 -20.54 6.14 -8.57
C VAL A 114 -20.37 4.80 -9.28
N VAL A 115 -20.17 3.73 -8.50
CA VAL A 115 -20.02 2.36 -9.04
C VAL A 115 -21.35 1.87 -9.62
N GLN A 116 -22.46 2.10 -8.94
CA GLN A 116 -23.82 1.75 -9.40
C GLN A 116 -24.18 2.50 -10.67
N MET A 117 -23.97 3.81 -10.71
CA MET A 117 -24.20 4.63 -11.89
C MET A 117 -23.39 4.13 -13.09
N SER A 118 -22.13 3.76 -12.89
CA SER A 118 -21.29 3.20 -13.95
C SER A 118 -21.81 1.84 -14.44
N ALA A 119 -22.34 1.01 -13.54
CA ALA A 119 -22.94 -0.27 -13.89
C ALA A 119 -24.28 -0.10 -14.64
N ASP A 120 -25.16 0.78 -14.16
CA ASP A 120 -26.42 1.12 -14.81
C ASP A 120 -26.18 1.67 -16.22
N LEU A 121 -25.18 2.52 -16.36
CA LEU A 121 -24.79 3.06 -17.65
C LEU A 121 -24.29 1.96 -18.59
N ALA A 122 -23.46 1.03 -18.10
CA ALA A 122 -23.02 -0.14 -18.88
C ALA A 122 -24.19 -1.00 -19.38
N LEU A 123 -25.27 -1.09 -18.61
CA LEU A 123 -26.49 -1.82 -18.97
C LEU A 123 -27.37 -1.05 -19.97
N SER A 124 -27.43 0.28 -19.84
CA SER A 124 -28.23 1.13 -20.73
C SER A 124 -27.77 1.10 -22.20
N TYR A 125 -26.51 0.72 -22.47
CA TYR A 125 -25.93 0.67 -23.82
C TYR A 125 -26.27 -0.59 -24.62
N GLU A 126 -27.53 -1.02 -24.60
CA GLU A 126 -27.97 -2.21 -25.32
C GLU A 126 -27.94 -1.98 -26.85
N GLY A 127 -27.11 -2.73 -27.58
CA GLY A 127 -27.21 -2.90 -29.04
C GLY A 127 -26.26 -2.10 -29.94
N SER A 128 -25.76 -0.92 -29.57
CA SER A 128 -25.00 -0.05 -30.51
C SER A 128 -23.56 0.29 -30.13
N TYR A 129 -23.15 0.15 -28.86
CA TYR A 129 -21.80 0.54 -28.40
C TYR A 129 -21.07 -0.59 -27.65
N ARG A 130 -20.86 -1.73 -28.32
CA ARG A 130 -20.05 -2.86 -27.81
C ARG A 130 -18.62 -2.49 -27.39
N LEU A 131 -18.12 -1.30 -27.77
CA LEU A 131 -16.76 -0.85 -27.49
C LEU A 131 -16.46 -0.71 -25.99
N TYR A 132 -17.47 -0.48 -25.16
CA TYR A 132 -17.29 -0.19 -23.73
C TYR A 132 -17.55 -1.40 -22.81
N ARG A 133 -18.33 -2.38 -23.26
CA ARG A 133 -18.59 -3.62 -22.52
C ARG A 133 -17.59 -4.69 -22.97
N ARG A 134 -16.39 -4.63 -22.39
CA ARG A 134 -15.34 -5.61 -22.68
C ARG A 134 -15.53 -6.84 -21.79
N PRO A 135 -15.48 -8.07 -22.34
CA PRO A 135 -15.38 -9.25 -21.50
C PRO A 135 -14.17 -9.12 -20.55
N TYR A 136 -14.33 -9.57 -19.31
CA TYR A 136 -13.24 -9.60 -18.36
C TYR A 136 -12.23 -10.68 -18.77
N GLU A 137 -10.99 -10.26 -19.05
CA GLU A 137 -9.87 -11.13 -19.37
C GLU A 137 -8.77 -10.97 -18.31
N GLY A 138 -8.99 -11.56 -17.12
CA GLY A 138 -8.00 -11.51 -16.05
C GLY A 138 -7.98 -12.77 -15.19
N PRO A 139 -7.23 -12.77 -14.08
CA PRO A 139 -7.05 -13.94 -13.23
C PRO A 139 -8.13 -14.10 -12.14
N PHE A 140 -8.89 -13.04 -11.80
CA PHE A 140 -9.79 -13.09 -10.63
C PHE A 140 -11.06 -13.88 -10.84
N TYR A 141 -11.52 -14.01 -12.08
CA TYR A 141 -12.78 -14.65 -12.43
C TYR A 141 -12.54 -15.60 -13.60
N GLY A 142 -13.12 -16.79 -13.51
CA GLY A 142 -13.08 -17.76 -14.61
C GLY A 142 -13.79 -17.22 -15.85
N HIS A 143 -13.26 -17.53 -17.04
CA HIS A 143 -13.86 -17.12 -18.32
C HIS A 143 -15.31 -17.63 -18.49
N GLU A 144 -15.64 -18.75 -17.83
CA GLU A 144 -16.97 -19.37 -17.88
C GLU A 144 -18.08 -18.47 -17.30
N LEU A 145 -17.72 -17.53 -16.42
CA LEU A 145 -18.69 -16.64 -15.76
C LEU A 145 -19.18 -15.50 -16.68
N ASN A 146 -18.52 -15.27 -17.82
CA ASN A 146 -18.87 -14.23 -18.79
C ASN A 146 -19.04 -12.83 -18.17
N TYR A 147 -18.20 -12.50 -17.18
CA TYR A 147 -18.21 -11.17 -16.58
C TYR A 147 -17.69 -10.12 -17.57
N PHE A 148 -18.15 -8.88 -17.40
CA PHE A 148 -17.76 -7.74 -18.20
C PHE A 148 -17.12 -6.68 -17.33
N ILE A 149 -16.24 -5.86 -17.91
CA ILE A 149 -15.71 -4.67 -17.26
C ILE A 149 -16.20 -3.42 -17.97
N TYR A 150 -16.44 -2.37 -17.19
CA TYR A 150 -16.83 -1.05 -17.69
C TYR A 150 -16.01 0.04 -16.98
N PRO A 151 -15.48 1.05 -17.70
CA PRO A 151 -14.69 2.12 -17.09
C PRO A 151 -15.46 2.84 -15.97
N LEU A 152 -14.82 3.03 -14.81
CA LEU A 152 -15.35 3.88 -13.75
C LEU A 152 -15.01 5.34 -14.01
N SER A 153 -15.99 6.23 -13.89
CA SER A 153 -15.81 7.69 -13.93
C SER A 153 -16.53 8.32 -12.75
N ARG A 154 -15.91 9.32 -12.12
CA ARG A 154 -16.60 10.15 -11.11
C ARG A 154 -17.64 11.07 -11.73
N GLU A 155 -17.44 11.47 -12.99
CA GLU A 155 -18.31 12.41 -13.68
C GLU A 155 -19.22 11.67 -14.67
N LYS A 156 -20.54 11.90 -14.54
CA LYS A 156 -21.56 11.43 -15.51
C LYS A 156 -21.20 11.78 -16.96
N ASN A 157 -20.56 12.93 -17.15
CA ASN A 157 -20.31 13.53 -18.47
C ASN A 157 -19.11 12.92 -19.22
N GLN A 158 -18.30 12.07 -18.60
CA GLN A 158 -17.13 11.48 -19.27
C GLN A 158 -17.48 10.29 -20.17
N HIS A 159 -18.71 9.78 -20.08
CA HIS A 159 -19.20 8.67 -20.92
C HIS A 159 -19.85 9.13 -22.23
N ASN A 160 -19.46 10.29 -22.75
CA ASN A 160 -19.96 10.75 -24.04
C ASN A 160 -19.59 9.75 -25.16
N PRO A 161 -20.55 9.37 -26.03
CA PRO A 161 -20.32 8.38 -27.08
C PRO A 161 -19.18 8.83 -28.01
N GLY A 162 -18.17 7.97 -28.16
CA GLY A 162 -17.06 8.16 -29.11
C GLY A 162 -15.71 8.53 -28.48
N LYS A 163 -15.61 8.72 -27.17
CA LYS A 163 -14.33 8.76 -26.45
C LYS A 163 -14.23 7.58 -25.50
N ILE A 164 -13.21 6.75 -25.67
CA ILE A 164 -12.84 5.75 -24.68
C ILE A 164 -12.10 6.53 -23.59
N PRO A 165 -12.66 6.66 -22.37
CA PRO A 165 -11.94 7.34 -21.32
C PRO A 165 -10.68 6.52 -21.00
N GLU A 166 -9.53 7.20 -20.87
CA GLU A 166 -8.27 6.59 -20.42
C GLU A 166 -8.36 6.33 -18.91
N ASN A 167 -9.30 5.46 -18.52
CA ASN A 167 -9.54 5.13 -17.11
C ASN A 167 -8.75 3.88 -16.74
N THR A 168 -8.11 3.95 -15.58
CA THR A 168 -7.41 2.82 -14.97
C THR A 168 -8.30 1.99 -14.06
N TYR A 169 -9.52 2.43 -13.79
CA TYR A 169 -10.45 1.77 -12.87
C TYR A 169 -11.67 1.26 -13.61
N PHE A 170 -12.14 0.07 -13.25
CA PHE A 170 -13.25 -0.59 -13.91
C PHE A 170 -14.19 -1.24 -12.89
N VAL A 171 -15.49 -1.15 -13.14
CA VAL A 171 -16.49 -1.95 -12.44
C VAL A 171 -16.63 -3.30 -13.16
N VAL A 172 -16.64 -4.40 -12.39
CA VAL A 172 -16.87 -5.75 -12.87
C VAL A 172 -18.36 -6.07 -12.71
N ILE A 173 -19.01 -6.46 -13.80
CA ILE A 173 -20.46 -6.65 -13.88
C ILE A 173 -20.77 -8.05 -14.40
N SER A 174 -21.71 -8.73 -13.77
CA SER A 174 -22.19 -10.04 -14.23
C SER A 174 -23.04 -9.92 -15.51
N PRO A 175 -23.32 -11.02 -16.22
CA PRO A 175 -24.29 -11.03 -17.32
C PRO A 175 -25.66 -10.45 -16.95
N ALA A 176 -26.08 -10.64 -15.70
CA ALA A 176 -27.35 -10.14 -15.15
C ALA A 176 -27.29 -8.67 -14.70
N GLY A 177 -26.17 -7.97 -14.88
CA GLY A 177 -26.03 -6.58 -14.48
C GLY A 177 -25.70 -6.34 -13.01
N LYS A 178 -25.45 -7.39 -12.22
CA LYS A 178 -25.00 -7.23 -10.83
C LYS A 178 -23.54 -6.80 -10.77
N ILE A 179 -23.25 -5.83 -9.91
CA ILE A 179 -21.88 -5.42 -9.57
C ILE A 179 -21.21 -6.55 -8.80
N ILE A 180 -20.12 -7.06 -9.34
CA ILE A 180 -19.28 -8.08 -8.72
C ILE A 180 -18.18 -7.42 -7.89
N ASP A 181 -17.46 -6.46 -8.47
CA ASP A 181 -16.30 -5.84 -7.83
C ASP A 181 -15.86 -4.56 -8.53
N VAL A 182 -14.84 -3.90 -7.97
CA VAL A 182 -14.09 -2.84 -8.63
C VAL A 182 -12.63 -3.26 -8.77
N ILE A 183 -12.05 -3.03 -9.94
CA ILE A 183 -10.66 -3.41 -10.24
C ILE A 183 -9.88 -2.24 -10.85
N ALA A 184 -8.57 -2.23 -10.64
CA ALA A 184 -7.61 -1.32 -11.27
C ALA A 184 -6.74 -2.06 -12.29
N GLU A 185 -6.51 -1.45 -13.47
CA GLU A 185 -5.63 -1.95 -14.53
C GLU A 185 -4.17 -1.56 -14.26
N LEU A 186 -3.29 -2.57 -14.25
CA LEU A 186 -1.85 -2.45 -14.06
C LEU A 186 -1.13 -2.17 -15.39
N MET A 187 0.15 -1.78 -15.32
CA MET A 187 0.96 -1.36 -16.49
C MET A 187 0.93 -2.33 -17.69
N HIS A 188 0.71 -3.62 -17.46
CA HIS A 188 0.74 -4.66 -18.49
C HIS A 188 -0.63 -5.30 -18.79
N GLY A 189 -1.73 -4.64 -18.41
CA GLY A 189 -3.08 -5.12 -18.65
C GLY A 189 -3.56 -6.20 -17.67
N ASP A 190 -2.76 -6.51 -16.66
CA ASP A 190 -3.24 -7.24 -15.48
C ASP A 190 -4.18 -6.34 -14.66
N PHE A 191 -4.88 -6.96 -13.71
CA PHE A 191 -5.80 -6.25 -12.84
C PHE A 191 -5.49 -6.50 -11.37
N MET A 192 -5.86 -5.56 -10.52
CA MET A 192 -5.90 -5.69 -9.07
C MET A 192 -7.31 -5.38 -8.55
N LYS A 193 -7.81 -6.12 -7.56
CA LYS A 193 -9.07 -5.80 -6.89
C LYS A 193 -8.88 -4.60 -5.98
N CYS A 194 -9.89 -3.74 -5.92
CA CYS A 194 -9.98 -2.68 -4.94
C CYS A 194 -10.59 -3.19 -3.65
N ASP A 195 -10.21 -2.59 -2.53
CA ASP A 195 -10.75 -2.99 -1.23
C ASP A 195 -12.13 -2.38 -1.02
N ARG A 196 -13.11 -3.21 -0.68
CA ARG A 196 -14.39 -2.71 -0.18
C ARG A 196 -14.20 -2.14 1.21
N THR A 197 -14.72 -0.94 1.44
CA THR A 197 -14.50 -0.22 2.68
C THR A 197 -15.77 0.49 3.15
N THR A 198 -15.95 0.57 4.46
CA THR A 198 -16.98 1.41 5.09
C THR A 198 -16.50 2.84 5.31
N LYS A 199 -15.27 3.17 4.88
CA LYS A 199 -14.82 4.55 4.77
C LYS A 199 -15.81 5.28 3.88
N ILE A 200 -16.59 6.12 4.51
CA ILE A 200 -17.31 7.19 3.83
C ILE A 200 -16.19 8.11 3.32
N LEU A 201 -16.30 8.65 2.09
CA LEU A 201 -15.40 9.74 1.71
C LEU A 201 -15.47 10.73 2.87
N PRO A 202 -14.33 11.19 3.44
CA PRO A 202 -14.37 12.31 4.38
C PRO A 202 -15.22 13.35 3.68
N ASP A 203 -16.35 13.67 4.28
CA ASP A 203 -17.41 14.35 3.59
C ASP A 203 -16.81 15.69 3.12
N ILE A 204 -16.43 15.77 1.84
CA ILE A 204 -15.92 17.01 1.24
C ILE A 204 -17.10 18.02 1.18
N GLU A 205 -18.29 17.61 1.62
CA GLU A 205 -19.45 18.46 1.89
C GLU A 205 -19.65 18.78 3.38
N SER A 206 -18.90 18.20 4.34
CA SER A 206 -19.05 18.49 5.79
C SER A 206 -17.92 19.31 6.44
N ASP A 207 -16.91 19.77 5.69
CA ASP A 207 -15.97 20.77 6.20
C ASP A 207 -16.53 22.17 5.84
N ASP A 208 -17.21 22.78 6.81
CA ASP A 208 -17.57 24.21 6.94
C ASP A 208 -17.76 25.02 5.64
N ASP A 209 -19.00 24.97 5.12
CA ASP A 209 -19.78 25.94 4.31
C ASP A 209 -19.20 26.68 3.09
N LEU A 210 -17.88 26.73 2.86
CA LEU A 210 -17.28 27.54 1.79
C LEU A 210 -16.10 26.82 1.12
N ARG A 211 -16.30 26.34 -0.12
CA ARG A 211 -15.20 25.90 -1.00
C ARG A 211 -14.44 27.13 -1.48
N LEU A 212 -13.34 27.47 -0.81
CA LEU A 212 -12.38 28.44 -1.35
C LEU A 212 -11.69 27.87 -2.60
N GLY A 213 -11.52 28.70 -3.61
CA GLY A 213 -10.81 28.33 -4.84
C GLY A 213 -10.62 29.50 -5.78
N TYR A 214 -10.34 29.19 -7.06
CA TYR A 214 -10.16 30.18 -8.11
C TYR A 214 -11.06 29.90 -9.30
N SER A 215 -11.78 30.92 -9.75
CA SER A 215 -12.66 30.89 -10.91
C SER A 215 -11.93 31.42 -12.16
N CYS A 216 -11.67 30.54 -13.13
CA CYS A 216 -11.07 30.86 -14.43
C CYS A 216 -12.16 30.92 -15.51
N GLY A 217 -13.09 31.88 -15.39
CA GLY A 217 -14.31 31.92 -16.20
C GLY A 217 -15.32 30.89 -15.68
N PRO A 218 -15.79 29.91 -16.51
CA PRO A 218 -16.75 28.91 -16.05
C PRO A 218 -16.12 27.76 -15.23
N GLU A 219 -14.79 27.63 -15.25
CA GLU A 219 -14.06 26.56 -14.56
C GLU A 219 -13.63 27.04 -13.16
N PHE A 220 -13.83 26.20 -12.15
CA PHE A 220 -13.45 26.48 -10.77
C PHE A 220 -12.43 25.46 -10.27
N PHE A 221 -11.38 25.96 -9.63
CA PHE A 221 -10.29 25.16 -9.08
C PHE A 221 -10.30 25.29 -7.56
N GLU A 222 -10.72 24.23 -6.87
CA GLU A 222 -10.75 24.19 -5.41
C GLU A 222 -9.34 24.31 -4.82
N ILE A 223 -9.17 25.15 -3.78
CA ILE A 223 -7.86 25.44 -3.19
C ILE A 223 -7.20 24.19 -2.61
N ASN A 224 -7.98 23.28 -2.02
CA ASN A 224 -7.45 22.05 -1.43
C ASN A 224 -6.92 21.11 -2.51
N HIS A 225 -7.64 20.96 -3.62
CA HIS A 225 -7.18 20.22 -4.79
C HIS A 225 -5.90 20.83 -5.37
N MET A 226 -5.83 22.17 -5.46
CA MET A 226 -4.62 22.86 -5.92
C MET A 226 -3.43 22.67 -4.96
N ARG A 227 -3.65 22.76 -3.64
CA ARG A 227 -2.62 22.53 -2.61
C ARG A 227 -2.09 21.10 -2.67
N LYS A 228 -2.97 20.11 -2.84
CA LYS A 228 -2.59 18.70 -3.08
C LYS A 228 -1.74 18.59 -4.36
N THR A 229 -2.18 19.21 -5.45
CA THR A 229 -1.43 19.22 -6.72
C THR A 229 -0.05 19.89 -6.58
N ALA A 230 0.06 20.98 -5.82
CA ALA A 230 1.32 21.68 -5.59
C ALA A 230 2.30 20.84 -4.74
N LYS A 231 1.81 20.16 -3.69
CA LYS A 231 2.60 19.19 -2.92
C LYS A 231 3.16 18.09 -3.82
N LEU A 232 2.35 17.56 -4.75
CA LEU A 232 2.81 16.57 -5.74
C LEU A 232 3.92 17.12 -6.64
N ALA A 233 3.77 18.37 -7.09
CA ALA A 233 4.77 19.02 -7.93
C ALA A 233 6.10 19.23 -7.18
N LYS A 234 6.06 19.59 -5.88
CA LYS A 234 7.24 19.73 -5.01
C LYS A 234 8.04 18.44 -4.95
N VAL A 235 7.33 17.38 -4.62
CA VAL A 235 7.81 16.01 -4.55
C VAL A 235 8.49 15.59 -5.87
N ARG A 236 7.81 15.83 -7.00
CA ARG A 236 8.34 15.44 -8.33
C ARG A 236 9.59 16.22 -8.72
N LYS A 237 9.73 17.49 -8.31
CA LYS A 237 10.94 18.30 -8.57
C LYS A 237 12.18 17.73 -7.87
N MET A 238 12.01 17.11 -6.70
CA MET A 238 13.14 16.54 -5.93
C MET A 238 13.70 15.24 -6.55
N GLN A 239 12.95 14.53 -7.40
CA GLN A 239 13.35 13.26 -8.02
C GLN A 239 14.28 13.43 -9.25
N LEU A 240 15.31 14.28 -9.11
CA LEU A 240 16.21 14.95 -10.09
C LEU A 240 16.76 14.22 -11.35
N ASN A 241 16.38 12.99 -11.69
CA ASN A 241 17.04 12.21 -12.77
C ASN A 241 16.21 11.92 -14.04
N ARG A 242 14.99 12.45 -14.19
CA ARG A 242 14.24 12.28 -15.45
C ARG A 242 13.85 13.63 -16.03
N ARG A 243 14.09 13.79 -17.35
CA ARG A 243 13.64 14.88 -18.23
C ARG A 243 12.13 15.11 -18.07
N ARG A 244 11.69 15.80 -17.01
CA ARG A 244 10.27 16.02 -16.70
C ARG A 244 9.84 17.42 -17.13
N LEU A 245 8.60 17.49 -17.61
CA LEU A 245 7.99 18.67 -18.22
C LEU A 245 7.48 19.70 -17.19
N TYR A 246 7.28 19.34 -15.92
CA TYR A 246 6.80 20.23 -14.85
C TYR A 246 7.25 19.73 -13.47
N PRO A 247 7.36 20.61 -12.44
CA PRO A 247 7.16 22.06 -12.49
C PRO A 247 8.27 22.75 -13.31
N LYS A 248 7.88 23.70 -14.16
CA LYS A 248 8.79 24.50 -14.98
C LYS A 248 8.83 25.92 -14.48
N ARG A 249 9.94 26.62 -14.73
CA ARG A 249 9.94 28.08 -14.61
C ARG A 249 8.93 28.63 -15.63
N TYR A 250 8.27 29.71 -15.24
CA TYR A 250 7.25 30.37 -16.05
C TYR A 250 7.72 30.65 -17.49
N SER A 251 8.99 31.04 -17.66
CA SER A 251 9.63 31.29 -18.96
C SER A 251 9.64 30.09 -19.91
N ASP A 252 9.53 28.87 -19.39
CA ASP A 252 9.81 27.63 -20.12
C ASP A 252 8.54 26.84 -20.48
N VAL A 253 7.37 27.38 -20.11
CA VAL A 253 6.06 26.75 -20.29
C VAL A 253 5.60 26.94 -21.75
N PRO A 254 5.47 25.86 -22.54
CA PRO A 254 4.91 25.96 -23.88
C PRO A 254 3.46 26.44 -23.80
N ILE A 255 3.04 27.27 -24.77
CA ILE A 255 1.73 27.98 -24.85
C ILE A 255 0.51 27.03 -24.97
N ARG A 256 0.66 25.71 -24.78
CA ARG A 256 -0.38 24.71 -25.05
C ARG A 256 -1.35 24.45 -23.89
N PHE A 257 -1.09 24.96 -22.69
CA PHE A 257 -1.93 24.71 -21.51
C PHE A 257 -2.94 25.83 -21.31
N LYS A 258 -4.21 25.48 -21.07
CA LYS A 258 -5.28 26.46 -20.84
C LYS A 258 -5.23 27.00 -19.41
N HIS A 259 -5.07 26.12 -18.42
CA HIS A 259 -5.03 26.48 -16.99
C HIS A 259 -3.71 26.04 -16.37
N LEU A 260 -3.22 26.84 -15.44
CA LEU A 260 -1.97 26.67 -14.73
C LEU A 260 -2.18 26.94 -13.25
N ILE A 261 -1.56 26.14 -12.39
CA ILE A 261 -1.49 26.41 -10.95
C ILE A 261 -0.17 27.14 -10.71
N MET A 262 -0.26 28.36 -10.19
CA MET A 262 0.90 29.18 -9.89
C MET A 262 1.32 28.95 -8.44
N THR A 263 2.58 28.58 -8.24
CA THR A 263 3.15 28.34 -6.93
C THR A 263 4.41 29.17 -6.73
N ASP A 264 4.76 29.46 -5.47
CA ASP A 264 6.09 29.98 -5.15
C ASP A 264 7.17 28.87 -5.23
N LEU A 265 8.42 29.24 -4.93
CA LEU A 265 9.56 28.31 -4.92
C LEU A 265 9.41 27.18 -3.87
N ASN A 266 8.60 27.40 -2.85
CA ASN A 266 8.30 26.45 -1.78
C ASN A 266 7.07 25.57 -2.07
N PHE A 267 6.46 25.77 -3.25
CA PHE A 267 5.23 25.12 -3.72
C PHE A 267 3.98 25.50 -2.92
N ASN A 268 3.96 26.67 -2.30
CA ASN A 268 2.72 27.22 -1.79
C ASN A 268 1.91 27.75 -2.98
N VAL A 269 0.66 27.31 -3.09
CA VAL A 269 -0.28 27.80 -4.10
C VAL A 269 -0.48 29.30 -3.90
N LYS A 270 -0.30 30.08 -4.97
CA LYS A 270 -0.56 31.52 -4.98
C LYS A 270 -1.89 31.84 -5.66
N TYR A 271 -2.15 31.26 -6.84
CA TYR A 271 -3.41 31.41 -7.58
C TYR A 271 -3.50 30.40 -8.74
N ALA A 272 -4.69 30.23 -9.32
CA ALA A 272 -4.84 29.62 -10.64
C ALA A 272 -4.72 30.69 -11.73
N ALA A 273 -4.19 30.34 -12.90
CA ALA A 273 -4.07 31.26 -14.03
C ALA A 273 -4.60 30.61 -15.31
N ILE A 274 -5.16 31.44 -16.20
CA ILE A 274 -5.58 31.03 -17.54
C ILE A 274 -4.64 31.65 -18.59
N GLN A 275 -4.14 30.83 -19.51
CA GLN A 275 -3.37 31.32 -20.65
C GLN A 275 -4.32 31.92 -21.69
N THR A 276 -4.14 33.22 -21.98
CA THR A 276 -4.85 33.93 -23.04
C THR A 276 -3.88 34.31 -24.16
N GLU A 277 -4.41 34.81 -25.28
CA GLU A 277 -3.60 35.35 -26.39
C GLU A 277 -2.72 36.53 -25.95
N LYS A 278 -3.15 37.28 -24.92
CA LYS A 278 -2.42 38.42 -24.36
C LYS A 278 -1.43 38.04 -23.25
N GLY A 279 -1.24 36.74 -23.00
CA GLY A 279 -0.46 36.23 -21.87
C GLY A 279 -1.33 35.56 -20.81
N MET A 280 -0.73 35.24 -19.67
CA MET A 280 -1.46 34.62 -18.56
C MET A 280 -2.25 35.68 -17.78
N LYS A 281 -3.51 35.38 -17.47
CA LYS A 281 -4.33 36.19 -16.56
C LYS A 281 -4.55 35.37 -15.27
N PRO A 282 -4.30 35.93 -14.08
CA PRO A 282 -4.71 35.28 -12.83
C PRO A 282 -6.23 35.11 -12.82
N CYS A 283 -6.67 33.97 -12.30
CA CYS A 283 -8.07 33.68 -12.06
C CYS A 283 -8.51 34.36 -10.78
N GLU A 284 -9.80 34.68 -10.70
CA GLU A 284 -10.38 35.40 -9.58
C GLU A 284 -10.55 34.45 -8.40
N GLU A 285 -10.06 34.83 -7.22
CA GLU A 285 -10.35 34.09 -6.00
C GLU A 285 -11.85 34.14 -5.74
N SER A 286 -12.43 32.98 -5.46
CA SER A 286 -13.88 32.82 -5.37
C SER A 286 -14.17 31.81 -4.28
N MET A 287 -15.11 32.17 -3.40
CA MET A 287 -15.75 31.22 -2.51
C MET A 287 -16.97 30.67 -3.24
N ARG A 288 -17.10 29.35 -3.31
CA ARG A 288 -18.37 28.71 -3.67
C ARG A 288 -18.95 28.13 -2.40
N GLY A 289 -20.04 28.72 -1.92
CA GLY A 289 -20.80 28.12 -0.83
C GLY A 289 -21.32 26.75 -1.25
N ILE A 290 -21.12 25.74 -0.40
CA ILE A 290 -21.90 24.50 -0.48
C ILE A 290 -23.25 24.72 0.22
N GLU A 291 -23.56 25.93 0.72
CA GLU A 291 -24.93 26.28 1.05
C GLU A 291 -25.79 25.92 -0.15
N THR A 292 -26.51 24.82 0.01
CA THR A 292 -27.52 24.32 -0.90
C THR A 292 -28.68 25.28 -0.75
N VAL A 293 -28.47 26.53 -1.16
CA VAL A 293 -29.57 27.43 -1.44
C VAL A 293 -30.39 26.65 -2.46
N PRO A 294 -31.58 26.20 -2.07
CA PRO A 294 -32.32 25.27 -2.90
C PRO A 294 -32.51 25.93 -4.27
N PRO A 295 -32.40 25.15 -5.36
CA PRO A 295 -32.61 25.69 -6.68
C PRO A 295 -33.96 26.42 -6.72
N GLU A 296 -34.06 27.49 -7.50
CA GLU A 296 -35.33 28.20 -7.61
C GLU A 296 -36.43 27.24 -8.06
N ILE A 297 -37.46 27.07 -7.23
CA ILE A 297 -38.58 26.16 -7.48
C ILE A 297 -39.82 26.88 -8.04
N ASP A 298 -39.82 28.21 -8.03
CA ASP A 298 -40.96 28.99 -8.50
C ASP A 298 -41.00 29.10 -10.04
N ASP A 299 -42.20 29.38 -10.57
CA ASP A 299 -42.36 29.81 -11.97
C ASP A 299 -41.99 31.30 -12.10
N PHE A 300 -41.70 31.73 -13.32
CA PHE A 300 -41.29 33.11 -13.59
C PHE A 300 -42.26 33.82 -14.53
N ILE A 301 -42.55 35.10 -14.25
CA ILE A 301 -43.35 35.97 -15.10
C ILE A 301 -42.46 37.10 -15.62
N CYS A 302 -42.30 37.17 -16.94
CA CYS A 302 -41.38 38.09 -17.59
C CYS A 302 -42.09 39.19 -18.40
N GLY A 303 -41.60 40.44 -18.22
CA GLY A 303 -41.95 41.61 -19.01
C GLY A 303 -43.41 42.08 -18.87
N TYR A 304 -43.76 43.14 -19.61
CA TYR A 304 -45.12 43.68 -19.66
C TYR A 304 -46.13 42.70 -20.29
N SER A 305 -45.66 41.75 -21.09
CA SER A 305 -46.51 40.71 -21.70
C SER A 305 -46.97 39.63 -20.72
N ASN A 306 -46.54 39.68 -19.45
CA ASN A 306 -46.86 38.68 -18.42
C ASN A 306 -46.63 37.24 -18.90
N THR A 307 -45.56 37.02 -19.65
CA THR A 307 -45.25 35.69 -20.18
C THR A 307 -44.76 34.82 -19.03
N ARG A 308 -45.51 33.75 -18.73
CA ARG A 308 -45.19 32.80 -17.67
C ARG A 308 -44.29 31.67 -18.20
N PHE A 309 -43.29 31.30 -17.42
CA PHE A 309 -42.41 30.15 -17.64
C PHE A 309 -42.51 29.22 -16.46
N GLU A 310 -43.04 28.02 -16.70
CA GLU A 310 -43.16 26.96 -15.71
C GLU A 310 -41.79 26.40 -15.32
N ASN A 311 -41.59 26.17 -14.03
CA ASN A 311 -40.34 25.68 -13.45
C ASN A 311 -39.89 24.35 -14.09
N GLU A 312 -40.81 23.40 -14.25
CA GLU A 312 -40.54 22.10 -14.86
C GLU A 312 -39.91 22.22 -16.26
N ARG A 313 -40.38 23.20 -17.05
CA ARG A 313 -39.84 23.48 -18.39
C ARG A 313 -38.46 24.12 -18.30
N LEU A 314 -38.23 25.03 -17.36
CA LEU A 314 -36.94 25.67 -17.16
C LEU A 314 -35.88 24.64 -16.76
N LEU A 315 -36.21 23.68 -15.90
CA LEU A 315 -35.32 22.58 -15.51
C LEU A 315 -34.91 21.71 -16.70
N LYS A 316 -35.84 21.38 -17.60
CA LYS A 316 -35.54 20.67 -18.87
C LYS A 316 -34.59 21.47 -19.77
N ILE A 317 -34.74 22.80 -19.81
CA ILE A 317 -33.84 23.67 -20.59
C ILE A 317 -32.45 23.72 -19.94
N ILE A 318 -32.37 23.76 -18.61
CA ILE A 318 -31.12 23.74 -17.86
C ILE A 318 -30.37 22.43 -18.08
N GLU A 319 -31.04 21.28 -18.05
CA GLU A 319 -30.42 19.98 -18.33
C GLU A 319 -29.72 20.00 -19.70
N ILE A 320 -30.41 20.52 -20.72
CA ILE A 320 -29.85 20.69 -22.07
C ILE A 320 -28.68 21.68 -22.04
N ALA A 321 -28.85 22.86 -21.43
CA ALA A 321 -27.81 23.90 -21.37
C ALA A 321 -26.55 23.42 -20.64
N CYS A 322 -26.73 22.66 -19.56
CA CYS A 322 -25.69 22.05 -18.73
C CYS A 322 -24.82 21.10 -19.56
N SER A 323 -25.44 20.28 -20.42
CA SER A 323 -24.71 19.41 -21.36
C SER A 323 -23.82 20.17 -22.35
N PHE A 324 -24.01 21.49 -22.51
CA PHE A 324 -23.20 22.36 -23.38
C PHE A 324 -22.21 23.25 -22.62
N LEU A 325 -22.15 23.20 -21.29
CA LEU A 325 -21.09 23.87 -20.53
C LEU A 325 -19.71 23.37 -21.00
N GLY A 326 -18.80 24.32 -21.30
CA GLY A 326 -17.48 24.01 -21.84
C GLY A 326 -17.41 23.75 -23.35
N ALA A 327 -18.53 23.70 -24.08
CA ALA A 327 -18.54 23.49 -25.52
C ALA A 327 -17.97 24.71 -26.28
N ARG A 328 -16.83 24.54 -26.97
CA ARG A 328 -16.07 25.65 -27.61
C ARG A 328 -16.73 26.25 -28.86
N THR A 329 -17.65 25.55 -29.50
CA THR A 329 -18.16 25.90 -30.83
C THR A 329 -19.46 26.68 -30.81
N ARG A 330 -20.03 26.96 -29.64
CA ARG A 330 -21.37 27.54 -29.49
C ARG A 330 -21.32 28.91 -28.84
N LYS A 331 -22.28 29.76 -29.23
CA LYS A 331 -22.48 31.09 -28.63
C LYS A 331 -23.02 31.02 -27.20
N TYR A 332 -23.74 29.93 -26.89
CA TYR A 332 -24.34 29.67 -25.58
C TYR A 332 -23.81 28.34 -25.01
N PRO A 333 -23.69 28.19 -23.68
CA PRO A 333 -24.09 29.18 -22.66
C PRO A 333 -23.24 30.46 -22.74
N ALA A 334 -23.82 31.62 -22.40
CA ALA A 334 -23.09 32.89 -22.40
C ALA A 334 -22.84 33.32 -20.95
N ASN A 335 -21.75 34.02 -20.68
CA ASN A 335 -21.51 34.57 -19.34
C ASN A 335 -22.53 35.65 -19.05
N TYR A 336 -23.15 35.55 -17.88
CA TYR A 336 -24.00 36.59 -17.31
C TYR A 336 -23.11 37.58 -16.56
N ASN A 337 -23.23 38.87 -16.89
CA ASN A 337 -22.66 39.94 -16.07
C ASN A 337 -23.81 40.84 -15.61
N GLY A 338 -24.14 40.75 -14.33
CA GLY A 338 -25.22 41.48 -13.69
C GLY A 338 -25.23 41.20 -12.18
N PRO A 339 -26.21 41.72 -11.43
CA PRO A 339 -26.27 41.45 -10.00
C PRO A 339 -26.65 40.01 -9.68
N GLU A 340 -26.27 39.60 -8.49
CA GLU A 340 -26.43 38.23 -7.99
C GLU A 340 -27.90 37.81 -7.86
N PHE A 341 -28.16 36.52 -8.02
CA PHE A 341 -29.43 35.88 -7.71
C PHE A 341 -29.38 35.31 -6.29
N ASN A 342 -30.50 34.76 -5.80
CA ASN A 342 -30.49 34.06 -4.51
C ASN A 342 -29.58 32.82 -4.53
N VAL A 343 -29.49 32.15 -5.68
CA VAL A 343 -28.53 31.06 -5.92
C VAL A 343 -27.15 31.66 -6.17
N HIS A 344 -26.09 31.14 -5.55
CA HIS A 344 -24.74 31.68 -5.71
C HIS A 344 -24.17 31.48 -7.14
N GLY A 345 -23.45 32.50 -7.64
CA GLY A 345 -22.78 32.49 -8.95
C GLY A 345 -21.47 31.68 -8.97
N PRO A 346 -20.71 31.69 -10.09
CA PRO A 346 -20.92 32.47 -11.31
C PRO A 346 -22.07 31.95 -12.18
N TYR A 347 -22.68 32.84 -12.95
CA TYR A 347 -23.87 32.54 -13.77
C TYR A 347 -23.58 32.48 -15.27
N VAL A 348 -24.35 31.64 -15.94
CA VAL A 348 -24.44 31.58 -17.40
C VAL A 348 -25.89 31.68 -17.84
N THR A 349 -26.09 32.13 -19.08
CA THR A 349 -27.41 32.27 -19.68
C THR A 349 -27.62 31.32 -20.85
N TRP A 350 -28.88 30.93 -21.07
CA TRP A 350 -29.29 30.11 -22.21
C TRP A 350 -30.64 30.57 -22.77
N PRO A 351 -30.84 30.63 -24.10
CA PRO A 351 -32.09 31.12 -24.69
C PRO A 351 -33.27 30.17 -24.43
N ILE A 352 -34.41 30.72 -23.99
CA ILE A 352 -35.67 29.99 -23.81
C ILE A 352 -36.42 29.97 -25.14
N ARG A 353 -36.72 28.79 -25.68
CA ARG A 353 -37.41 28.59 -26.96
C ARG A 353 -38.71 27.81 -26.78
N GLU A 354 -39.67 28.01 -27.69
CA GLU A 354 -40.95 27.29 -27.70
C GLU A 354 -40.79 25.77 -27.78
N ARG A 355 -39.81 25.31 -28.58
CA ARG A 355 -39.44 23.89 -28.67
C ARG A 355 -38.07 23.68 -28.02
N ASN A 356 -37.81 22.47 -27.54
CA ASN A 356 -36.51 22.05 -26.96
C ASN A 356 -35.33 22.03 -27.96
N GLY A 357 -35.44 22.78 -29.07
CA GLY A 357 -34.47 22.80 -30.16
C GLY A 357 -33.27 23.70 -29.87
N VAL A 358 -32.07 23.19 -30.15
CA VAL A 358 -30.82 23.92 -29.93
C VAL A 358 -30.42 24.84 -31.09
N LYS A 359 -31.09 24.75 -32.26
CA LYS A 359 -30.83 25.60 -33.43
C LYS A 359 -31.83 26.76 -33.54
N GLY A 360 -31.34 27.93 -33.94
CA GLY A 360 -32.14 29.13 -34.19
C GLY A 360 -31.46 30.42 -33.67
N PRO A 361 -32.01 31.61 -33.99
CA PRO A 361 -31.63 32.84 -33.31
C PRO A 361 -31.95 32.76 -31.80
N PRO A 362 -31.24 33.51 -30.94
CA PRO A 362 -31.64 33.64 -29.55
C PRO A 362 -32.96 34.42 -29.46
N THR A 363 -33.84 34.02 -28.52
CA THR A 363 -35.11 34.72 -28.28
C THR A 363 -34.87 35.98 -27.44
N LYS A 364 -35.91 36.68 -26.99
CA LYS A 364 -35.75 37.77 -26.00
C LYS A 364 -35.65 37.28 -24.55
N PHE A 365 -35.86 35.99 -24.30
CA PHE A 365 -35.86 35.42 -22.95
C PHE A 365 -34.65 34.50 -22.74
N ARG A 366 -34.09 34.53 -21.54
CA ARG A 366 -32.97 33.65 -21.15
C ARG A 366 -33.26 33.03 -19.81
N VAL A 367 -32.97 31.74 -19.68
CA VAL A 367 -32.80 31.12 -18.37
C VAL A 367 -31.40 31.46 -17.88
N VAL A 368 -31.29 31.80 -16.60
CA VAL A 368 -30.02 32.00 -15.91
C VAL A 368 -29.79 30.82 -14.98
N MET A 369 -28.64 30.18 -15.11
CA MET A 369 -28.22 29.07 -14.28
C MET A 369 -26.80 29.30 -13.79
N ASN A 370 -26.44 28.77 -12.62
CA ASN A 370 -25.05 28.78 -12.21
C ASN A 370 -24.24 27.67 -12.92
N THR A 371 -22.93 27.63 -12.71
CA THR A 371 -22.07 26.58 -13.31
C THR A 371 -22.29 25.18 -12.73
N GLU A 372 -23.08 25.05 -11.68
CA GLU A 372 -23.50 23.78 -11.07
C GLU A 372 -24.87 23.34 -11.61
N CYS A 373 -25.35 24.01 -12.66
CA CYS A 373 -26.60 23.71 -13.35
C CYS A 373 -27.84 23.85 -12.46
N MET A 374 -27.79 24.77 -11.48
CA MET A 374 -28.95 25.17 -10.69
C MET A 374 -29.66 26.36 -11.33
N LEU A 375 -31.00 26.35 -11.33
CA LEU A 375 -31.81 27.46 -11.81
C LEU A 375 -31.65 28.66 -10.86
N ALA A 376 -31.09 29.75 -11.38
CA ALA A 376 -30.94 31.01 -10.65
C ALA A 376 -32.09 31.98 -10.94
N GLY A 377 -32.66 31.92 -12.15
CA GLY A 377 -33.84 32.72 -12.52
C GLY A 377 -34.04 32.84 -14.02
N VAL A 378 -34.86 33.81 -14.43
CA VAL A 378 -35.12 34.14 -15.84
C VAL A 378 -34.86 35.63 -16.06
N ILE A 379 -34.28 35.98 -17.20
CA ILE A 379 -34.10 37.37 -17.63
C ILE A 379 -34.75 37.60 -19.00
N VAL A 380 -35.18 38.84 -19.24
CA VAL A 380 -35.78 39.29 -20.50
C VAL A 380 -35.01 40.48 -21.05
N GLU A 381 -34.75 40.45 -22.35
CA GLU A 381 -34.13 41.54 -23.11
C GLU A 381 -35.10 42.72 -23.23
N PHE A 382 -34.63 43.91 -22.83
CA PHE A 382 -35.36 45.17 -22.89
C PHE A 382 -34.44 46.22 -23.55
N GLY A 383 -34.56 46.38 -24.86
CA GLY A 383 -33.68 47.26 -25.63
C GLY A 383 -32.52 46.51 -26.27
N LYS A 384 -31.45 47.22 -26.61
CA LYS A 384 -30.32 46.68 -27.38
C LYS A 384 -29.22 46.17 -26.44
N ASN A 385 -29.32 44.89 -26.05
CA ASN A 385 -28.42 44.15 -25.15
C ASN A 385 -28.59 44.38 -23.64
N ASP A 386 -29.63 45.10 -23.21
CA ASP A 386 -29.94 45.23 -21.78
C ASP A 386 -30.97 44.18 -21.39
N PHE A 387 -30.77 43.55 -20.23
CA PHE A 387 -31.70 42.55 -19.68
C PHE A 387 -32.19 42.97 -18.29
N TYR A 388 -33.39 42.48 -17.93
CA TYR A 388 -33.95 42.61 -16.58
C TYR A 388 -34.39 41.26 -16.05
N LYS A 389 -34.30 41.07 -14.74
CA LYS A 389 -34.77 39.85 -14.05
C LYS A 389 -36.30 39.77 -14.07
N CYS A 390 -36.81 38.57 -14.27
CA CYS A 390 -38.23 38.27 -14.16
C CYS A 390 -38.63 38.04 -12.71
N ARG A 391 -39.89 38.31 -12.38
CA ARG A 391 -40.45 38.08 -11.04
C ARG A 391 -40.93 36.65 -10.88
N ARG A 392 -40.89 36.11 -9.66
CA ARG A 392 -41.50 34.84 -9.29
C ARG A 392 -43.02 34.94 -9.37
N SER A 393 -43.69 33.90 -9.83
CA SER A 393 -45.16 33.92 -9.99
C SER A 393 -45.90 33.90 -8.65
N LYS A 394 -45.30 33.30 -7.62
CA LYS A 394 -45.94 33.01 -6.34
C LYS A 394 -46.11 34.27 -5.48
N ASP A 395 -45.06 35.07 -5.38
CA ASP A 395 -45.00 36.23 -4.48
C ASP A 395 -44.64 37.55 -5.19
N ASN A 396 -44.46 37.52 -6.53
CA ASN A 396 -44.00 38.66 -7.34
C ASN A 396 -42.63 39.23 -6.94
N SER A 397 -41.85 38.52 -6.12
CA SER A 397 -40.49 38.92 -5.76
C SER A 397 -39.53 38.73 -6.94
N ILE A 398 -38.42 39.47 -6.95
CA ILE A 398 -37.34 39.30 -7.93
C ILE A 398 -36.19 38.56 -7.23
N PRO A 399 -35.69 37.44 -7.78
CA PRO A 399 -34.57 36.71 -7.17
C PRO A 399 -33.30 37.58 -7.14
N GLY A 400 -32.75 37.78 -5.96
CA GLY A 400 -31.63 38.70 -5.69
C GLY A 400 -32.00 40.19 -5.75
N GLY A 401 -33.30 40.52 -5.68
CA GLY A 401 -33.77 41.92 -5.65
C GLY A 401 -33.77 42.64 -7.01
N ILE A 402 -34.21 43.91 -6.98
CA ILE A 402 -34.21 44.80 -8.14
C ILE A 402 -32.76 45.13 -8.52
N SER A 403 -32.49 45.14 -9.84
CA SER A 403 -31.18 45.40 -10.41
C SER A 403 -31.09 46.85 -10.88
N ASP A 404 -30.28 47.66 -10.21
CA ASP A 404 -29.93 49.01 -10.69
C ASP A 404 -28.85 48.96 -11.79
N MET A 405 -28.11 47.85 -11.89
CA MET A 405 -27.08 47.66 -12.91
C MET A 405 -27.65 47.02 -14.20
N PRO A 406 -27.17 47.43 -15.39
CA PRO A 406 -27.54 46.77 -16.63
C PRO A 406 -26.99 45.35 -16.65
N ILE A 407 -27.85 44.38 -16.95
CA ILE A 407 -27.45 42.99 -17.15
C ILE A 407 -26.98 42.85 -18.60
N THR A 408 -25.80 42.27 -18.79
CA THR A 408 -25.23 42.02 -20.12
C THR A 408 -24.81 40.55 -20.29
N GLU A 409 -24.77 40.08 -21.54
CA GLU A 409 -24.27 38.75 -21.89
C GLU A 409 -22.94 38.85 -22.64
N THR A 410 -21.96 38.05 -22.25
CA THR A 410 -20.73 37.89 -23.04
C THR A 410 -20.61 36.45 -23.54
N PRO A 411 -20.52 36.18 -24.85
CA PRO A 411 -20.29 34.83 -25.34
C PRO A 411 -19.02 34.23 -24.71
N LEU A 412 -19.08 32.96 -24.27
CA LEU A 412 -17.98 32.26 -23.61
C LEU A 412 -16.66 32.26 -24.40
N LEU A 413 -16.74 32.40 -25.72
CA LEU A 413 -15.58 32.62 -26.59
C LEU A 413 -15.89 33.73 -27.59
N LYS A 414 -15.04 34.77 -27.65
CA LYS A 414 -14.98 35.63 -28.84
C LYS A 414 -14.50 34.77 -30.01
N HIS A 415 -15.29 34.80 -31.08
CA HIS A 415 -15.09 34.03 -32.31
C HIS A 415 -13.62 34.11 -32.77
N TRP A 416 -12.91 32.97 -32.75
CA TRP A 416 -11.69 32.75 -33.52
C TRP A 416 -12.03 32.77 -35.01
N LYS A 417 -12.46 33.92 -35.55
CA LYS A 417 -12.29 34.15 -36.98
C LYS A 417 -10.81 34.43 -37.15
N GLN A 418 -10.09 33.43 -37.65
CA GLN A 418 -8.77 33.58 -38.27
C GLN A 418 -8.88 34.72 -39.30
N LYS A 419 -8.65 35.95 -38.85
CA LYS A 419 -8.27 37.05 -39.71
C LYS A 419 -6.86 36.67 -40.13
N ARG A 420 -6.72 35.96 -41.25
CA ARG A 420 -5.46 35.86 -42.00
C ARG A 420 -5.07 37.28 -42.38
N ILE A 421 -4.49 38.02 -41.45
CA ILE A 421 -3.71 39.20 -41.77
C ILE A 421 -2.39 38.64 -42.29
N LYS A 422 -2.34 38.45 -43.61
CA LYS A 422 -1.06 38.52 -44.33
C LYS A 422 -0.56 39.94 -44.07
N ASN A 423 0.42 40.08 -43.19
CA ASN A 423 1.43 41.14 -43.11
C ASN A 423 2.05 41.08 -41.70
N ALA A 424 3.13 40.33 -41.58
CA ALA A 424 4.06 40.49 -40.46
C ALA A 424 5.05 41.61 -40.82
N PRO A 425 5.11 42.73 -40.09
CA PRO A 425 6.30 43.58 -40.11
C PRO A 425 7.39 42.88 -39.29
N LYS A 426 8.60 42.84 -39.85
CA LYS A 426 9.82 42.59 -39.08
C LYS A 426 9.89 43.65 -37.98
N VAL A 427 10.02 43.22 -36.73
CA VAL A 427 10.40 44.10 -35.62
C VAL A 427 11.69 43.56 -35.04
N ASP A 428 12.69 44.42 -35.09
CA ASP A 428 14.05 44.21 -34.61
C ASP A 428 14.09 44.04 -33.09
N ALA A 429 15.03 43.19 -32.66
CA ALA A 429 15.39 43.01 -31.28
C ALA A 429 16.14 44.25 -30.76
N GLY A 430 15.63 44.86 -29.69
CA GLY A 430 16.31 45.96 -29.02
C GLY A 430 15.81 46.16 -27.59
N ASN A 431 16.68 45.82 -26.65
CA ASN A 431 16.83 46.38 -25.30
C ASN A 431 15.64 46.38 -24.33
N TYR A 432 15.77 45.61 -23.25
CA TYR A 432 15.23 45.99 -21.94
C TYR A 432 16.29 45.82 -20.85
N TYR A 433 16.54 46.93 -20.15
CA TYR A 433 17.40 47.08 -18.98
C TYR A 433 16.69 46.62 -17.69
N ASN A 434 17.51 46.14 -16.75
CA ASN A 434 17.43 46.19 -15.28
C ASN A 434 16.10 46.58 -14.60
N MET A 435 15.55 45.65 -13.83
CA MET A 435 14.80 45.94 -12.60
C MET A 435 15.40 45.11 -11.46
N GLU A 436 16.29 45.73 -10.69
CA GLU A 436 16.79 45.22 -9.43
C GLU A 436 16.95 46.42 -8.49
N ALA A 437 15.91 46.72 -7.71
CA ALA A 437 15.95 47.59 -6.53
C ALA A 437 14.53 47.72 -5.94
N LEU A 438 14.20 46.87 -4.96
CA LEU A 438 13.26 47.17 -3.87
C LEU A 438 13.11 45.93 -2.98
N TYR A 439 14.01 45.76 -2.01
CA TYR A 439 13.70 45.10 -0.73
C TYR A 439 14.93 45.27 0.19
N ASP A 440 14.94 46.34 0.98
CA ASP A 440 15.85 46.49 2.12
C ASP A 440 15.24 47.51 3.10
N HIS A 441 14.46 47.02 4.07
CA HIS A 441 14.35 47.63 5.40
C HIS A 441 13.58 46.72 6.37
N PHE A 442 14.02 46.76 7.64
CA PHE A 442 13.60 46.00 8.82
C PHE A 442 14.31 44.68 9.08
N LEU A 443 15.39 44.75 9.89
CA LEU A 443 15.58 43.96 11.11
C LEU A 443 16.69 44.63 11.95
N GLY A 444 16.35 45.08 13.17
CA GLY A 444 17.31 45.53 14.19
C GLY A 444 17.66 44.39 15.18
N PRO A 445 18.72 44.54 16.00
CA PRO A 445 19.33 43.44 16.74
C PRO A 445 19.14 43.51 18.27
N GLU A 446 18.72 42.41 18.89
CA GLU A 446 18.82 42.08 20.33
C GLU A 446 18.85 40.54 20.41
N GLU A 447 19.52 39.79 21.29
CA GLU A 447 20.40 40.03 22.41
C GLU A 447 21.10 38.68 22.73
N SER A 448 22.27 38.77 23.36
CA SER A 448 23.18 37.67 23.68
C SER A 448 23.05 37.21 25.14
N VAL A 449 22.42 36.08 25.45
CA VAL A 449 22.58 35.41 26.76
C VAL A 449 22.31 33.90 26.64
N MET A 450 23.37 33.07 26.56
CA MET A 450 23.37 31.71 27.16
C MET A 450 24.76 31.08 27.04
N LEU A 451 25.67 31.41 27.98
CA LEU A 451 26.96 30.74 28.10
C LEU A 451 27.30 30.26 29.53
N PHE A 452 26.32 30.19 30.43
CA PHE A 452 26.58 29.89 31.86
C PHE A 452 26.06 28.56 32.41
N SER A 453 25.64 27.61 31.56
CA SER A 453 25.09 26.32 32.04
C SER A 453 26.03 25.10 31.92
N LEU A 454 27.16 25.19 31.21
CA LEU A 454 28.04 24.03 30.96
C LEU A 454 29.15 23.81 32.01
N VAL A 455 29.41 24.77 32.90
CA VAL A 455 30.50 24.66 33.88
C VAL A 455 30.08 23.91 35.16
N LYS A 456 28.78 23.77 35.45
CA LYS A 456 28.29 23.12 36.67
C LYS A 456 28.17 21.60 36.58
N VAL A 457 28.12 21.02 35.38
CA VAL A 457 28.03 19.56 35.20
C VAL A 457 29.41 18.88 35.25
N ALA A 458 30.48 19.59 34.85
CA ALA A 458 31.84 19.06 34.84
C ALA A 458 32.45 18.87 36.25
N LEU A 459 31.99 19.62 37.26
CA LEU A 459 32.52 19.54 38.63
C LEU A 459 31.87 18.45 39.50
N ALA A 460 30.69 17.93 39.11
CA ALA A 460 30.04 16.83 39.83
C ALA A 460 30.62 15.44 39.47
N LEU A 461 31.25 15.30 38.31
CA LEU A 461 31.85 14.03 37.84
C LEU A 461 33.23 13.73 38.44
N ILE A 462 33.86 14.68 39.11
CA ILE A 462 35.22 14.53 39.68
C ILE A 462 35.18 13.98 41.13
N PHE A 463 34.01 13.96 41.80
CA PHE A 463 33.93 13.59 43.23
C PHE A 463 33.45 12.16 43.54
N VAL A 464 33.21 11.29 42.55
CA VAL A 464 32.63 9.94 42.77
C VAL A 464 33.64 8.77 42.61
N THR A 465 34.88 9.00 42.21
CA THR A 465 35.82 7.90 41.85
C THR A 465 36.94 7.61 42.85
N LYS A 466 36.71 7.76 44.17
CA LYS A 466 37.77 7.43 45.14
C LYS A 466 37.30 6.93 46.51
N THR A 467 36.82 5.69 46.57
CA THR A 467 37.06 4.80 47.74
C THR A 467 37.09 3.35 47.28
N ALA A 468 38.31 2.82 47.22
CA ALA A 468 38.60 1.40 47.08
C ALA A 468 38.33 0.68 48.41
N SER A 469 37.68 -0.48 48.34
CA SER A 469 37.71 -1.49 49.41
C SER A 469 38.33 -2.75 48.80
N LYS A 470 39.60 -2.99 49.15
CA LYS A 470 40.23 -4.30 49.08
C LYS A 470 39.81 -5.07 50.34
N ASP A 471 39.74 -6.40 50.19
CA ASP A 471 39.59 -7.43 51.22
C ASP A 471 38.21 -8.08 51.31
N LEU A 472 38.09 -9.27 50.69
CA LEU A 472 37.50 -10.49 51.26
C LEU A 472 37.80 -11.63 50.26
N ALA A 473 38.83 -12.44 50.52
CA ALA A 473 38.71 -13.75 51.15
C ALA A 473 37.93 -14.78 50.30
N GLN A 474 38.71 -15.46 49.46
CA GLN A 474 38.66 -16.89 49.13
C GLN A 474 37.78 -17.76 50.05
N GLU A 475 36.49 -17.90 49.72
CA GLU A 475 35.68 -19.04 50.11
C GLU A 475 35.77 -20.11 49.02
N GLN A 476 36.09 -21.34 49.44
CA GLN A 476 36.13 -22.53 48.59
C GLN A 476 34.74 -22.78 48.01
N SER A 477 34.59 -22.64 46.70
CA SER A 477 33.36 -22.99 46.02
C SER A 477 33.16 -24.50 46.09
N ILE A 478 32.05 -24.91 46.68
CA ILE A 478 31.43 -26.21 46.50
C ILE A 478 31.44 -26.51 44.99
N PHE A 479 31.94 -27.69 44.60
CA PHE A 479 32.05 -28.13 43.20
C PHE A 479 30.68 -28.13 42.52
N THR A 480 30.28 -27.00 41.97
CA THR A 480 29.16 -26.93 41.04
C THR A 480 29.63 -27.59 39.74
N GLN A 481 28.85 -28.54 39.25
CA GLN A 481 29.06 -29.19 37.97
C GLN A 481 29.16 -28.10 36.90
N PRO A 482 30.18 -28.17 36.03
CA PRO A 482 30.40 -27.15 35.02
C PRO A 482 29.23 -27.15 34.03
N VAL A 483 28.69 -25.96 33.73
CA VAL A 483 27.64 -25.77 32.73
C VAL A 483 28.13 -26.23 31.36
N TYR A 484 27.30 -26.98 30.65
CA TYR A 484 27.61 -27.48 29.31
C TYR A 484 26.40 -27.46 28.38
N TYR A 485 26.66 -27.54 27.08
CA TYR A 485 25.67 -27.67 26.03
C TYR A 485 25.69 -29.09 25.49
N ASP A 486 24.55 -29.77 25.56
CA ASP A 486 24.29 -31.05 24.92
C ASP A 486 23.74 -30.81 23.51
N CYS A 487 24.59 -31.03 22.52
CA CYS A 487 24.27 -30.94 21.10
C CYS A 487 24.10 -32.34 20.46
N GLY A 488 23.81 -33.37 21.27
CA GLY A 488 23.66 -34.74 20.83
C GLY A 488 24.96 -35.54 20.87
N SER A 489 25.57 -35.82 19.71
CA SER A 489 26.87 -36.52 19.67
C SER A 489 28.03 -35.70 20.27
N TRP A 490 27.77 -34.47 20.67
CA TRP A 490 28.78 -33.49 21.02
C TRP A 490 28.38 -32.70 22.26
N ILE A 491 29.23 -32.75 23.28
CA ILE A 491 29.07 -32.01 24.53
C ILE A 491 30.14 -30.94 24.58
N VAL A 492 29.73 -29.68 24.81
CA VAL A 492 30.64 -28.54 24.90
C VAL A 492 30.48 -27.86 26.25
N TYR A 493 31.56 -27.78 27.01
CA TYR A 493 31.55 -27.07 28.29
C TYR A 493 31.64 -25.56 28.05
N GLU A 494 30.75 -24.79 28.69
CA GLU A 494 30.68 -23.34 28.54
C GLU A 494 32.03 -22.68 28.89
N ILE A 495 32.73 -23.22 29.90
CA ILE A 495 34.07 -22.73 30.31
C ILE A 495 35.13 -22.87 29.21
N LEU A 496 35.05 -23.90 28.36
CA LEU A 496 35.98 -24.09 27.25
C LEU A 496 35.70 -23.09 26.13
N ILE A 497 34.42 -22.82 25.87
CA ILE A 497 33.98 -21.79 24.92
C ILE A 497 34.47 -20.41 25.38
N GLN A 498 34.24 -20.06 26.65
CA GLN A 498 34.70 -18.79 27.21
C GLN A 498 36.22 -18.64 27.14
N LYS A 499 36.98 -19.69 27.50
CA LYS A 499 38.44 -19.69 27.40
C LYS A 499 38.91 -19.50 25.96
N TRP A 500 38.24 -20.16 25.01
CA TRP A 500 38.54 -20.03 23.60
C TRP A 500 38.24 -18.62 23.07
N LEU A 501 37.06 -18.06 23.35
CA LEU A 501 36.69 -16.68 23.00
C LEU A 501 37.66 -15.65 23.57
N PHE A 502 38.12 -15.86 24.82
CA PHE A 502 39.10 -14.98 25.45
C PHE A 502 40.46 -15.02 24.73
N THR A 503 40.87 -16.20 24.26
CA THR A 503 42.14 -16.38 23.54
C THR A 503 42.09 -15.78 22.13
N GLU A 504 40.94 -15.87 21.46
CA GLU A 504 40.70 -15.40 20.09
C GLU A 504 40.23 -13.93 19.99
N ASN A 505 40.24 -13.21 21.11
CA ASN A 505 39.60 -11.89 21.26
C ASN A 505 40.07 -10.82 20.24
N THR A 506 41.27 -10.96 19.69
CA THR A 506 41.83 -10.05 18.67
C THR A 506 41.29 -10.28 17.25
N TYR A 507 40.70 -11.44 16.96
CA TYR A 507 40.26 -11.83 15.60
C TYR A 507 38.76 -12.16 15.51
N LEU A 508 37.99 -11.89 16.57
CA LEU A 508 36.57 -12.26 16.62
C LEU A 508 35.76 -11.59 15.51
N ASP A 509 36.06 -10.33 15.16
CA ASP A 509 35.33 -9.60 14.13
C ASP A 509 35.54 -10.19 12.72
N GLU A 510 36.68 -10.86 12.46
CA GLU A 510 36.98 -11.51 11.18
C GLU A 510 36.38 -12.92 11.10
N LYS A 511 36.28 -13.62 12.23
CA LYS A 511 35.77 -15.01 12.31
C LYS A 511 34.27 -15.10 12.55
N THR A 512 33.62 -14.01 12.95
CA THR A 512 32.18 -13.97 13.18
C THR A 512 31.42 -13.63 11.92
N SER A 513 30.26 -14.25 11.73
CA SER A 513 29.30 -13.86 10.67
C SER A 513 27.99 -13.41 11.29
N PRO A 514 27.27 -12.45 10.70
CA PRO A 514 25.96 -12.05 11.20
C PRO A 514 25.02 -13.25 11.31
N PHE A 515 24.40 -13.43 12.49
CA PHE A 515 23.44 -14.51 12.70
C PHE A 515 22.03 -13.95 12.57
N ILE A 516 21.31 -14.40 11.52
CA ILE A 516 19.94 -13.97 11.25
C ILE A 516 19.07 -15.21 11.08
N GLU A 517 18.69 -15.81 12.21
CA GLU A 517 17.72 -16.92 12.24
C GLU A 517 16.44 -16.47 12.97
N LEU A 518 15.27 -16.78 12.40
CA LEU A 518 13.97 -16.38 12.96
C LEU A 518 13.68 -17.01 14.33
N LEU A 519 14.33 -18.12 14.62
CA LEU A 519 14.20 -18.95 15.81
C LEU A 519 14.25 -18.22 17.14
N TYR A 520 15.11 -17.21 17.21
CA TYR A 520 15.49 -16.63 18.49
C TYR A 520 14.85 -15.26 18.75
N ASN A 521 14.01 -14.75 17.83
CA ASN A 521 13.51 -13.36 17.88
C ASN A 521 14.62 -12.34 18.20
N LEU A 522 15.86 -12.61 17.79
CA LEU A 522 17.02 -11.80 18.16
C LEU A 522 16.99 -10.48 17.41
N GLU A 523 17.34 -9.42 18.12
CA GLU A 523 17.57 -8.10 17.54
C GLU A 523 18.76 -8.10 16.57
N LEU A 524 18.95 -7.00 15.84
CA LEU A 524 20.14 -6.85 15.00
C LEU A 524 21.36 -6.65 15.91
N GLY A 525 22.39 -7.50 15.75
CA GLY A 525 23.63 -7.39 16.53
C GLY A 525 24.24 -8.74 16.95
N TYR A 526 23.48 -9.82 16.84
CA TYR A 526 23.97 -11.16 17.15
C TYR A 526 24.83 -11.69 16.03
N ARG A 527 25.90 -12.37 16.41
CA ARG A 527 26.83 -13.00 15.48
C ARG A 527 26.97 -14.47 15.81
N LYS A 528 27.23 -15.27 14.79
CA LYS A 528 27.62 -16.67 14.96
C LYS A 528 29.10 -16.84 14.71
N ILE A 529 29.71 -17.74 15.47
CA ILE A 529 31.09 -18.17 15.29
C ILE A 529 31.14 -19.69 15.28
N ASN A 530 31.85 -20.29 14.33
CA ASN A 530 31.98 -21.75 14.26
C ASN A 530 32.91 -22.22 15.37
N LEU A 531 32.45 -23.19 16.16
CA LEU A 531 33.24 -23.76 17.24
C LEU A 531 34.25 -24.77 16.68
N PRO A 532 35.53 -24.70 17.09
CA PRO A 532 36.52 -25.71 16.77
C PRO A 532 36.12 -27.12 17.26
N GLU A 533 36.47 -28.14 16.48
CA GLU A 533 36.09 -29.53 16.76
C GLU A 533 36.69 -30.08 18.06
N ASP A 534 37.81 -29.52 18.52
CA ASP A 534 38.57 -29.93 19.71
C ASP A 534 37.97 -29.38 21.02
N LEU A 535 37.03 -28.43 20.95
CA LEU A 535 36.37 -27.88 22.15
C LEU A 535 35.33 -28.82 22.77
N GLY A 536 34.78 -29.76 22.00
CA GLY A 536 33.80 -30.68 22.52
C GLY A 536 34.33 -32.11 22.64
N SER A 537 33.91 -32.76 23.71
CA SER A 537 34.22 -34.18 23.94
C SER A 537 33.18 -35.02 23.20
N PRO A 538 33.59 -35.97 22.33
CA PRO A 538 32.63 -36.90 21.76
C PRO A 538 32.05 -37.77 22.88
N GLU A 539 30.75 -37.99 22.85
CA GLU A 539 30.08 -38.87 23.80
C GLU A 539 30.49 -40.33 23.52
N PHE A 540 31.49 -40.81 24.28
CA PHE A 540 32.01 -42.16 24.59
C PHE A 540 31.81 -43.40 23.67
N ILE A 541 31.23 -43.32 22.48
CA ILE A 541 31.06 -44.49 21.58
C ILE A 541 32.09 -44.40 20.44
N PRO A 542 33.10 -45.29 20.39
CA PRO A 542 34.06 -45.35 19.30
C PRO A 542 33.34 -45.67 17.98
N ARG A 543 33.07 -44.65 17.16
CA ARG A 543 32.54 -44.86 15.80
C ARG A 543 33.63 -45.46 14.93
N LYS A 544 33.39 -46.65 14.36
CA LYS A 544 34.32 -47.33 13.43
C LYS A 544 34.56 -46.53 12.14
N ASN A 545 33.70 -45.58 11.80
CA ASN A 545 33.79 -44.76 10.59
C ASN A 545 33.89 -43.28 10.95
N LYS A 546 34.96 -42.61 10.49
CA LYS A 546 35.14 -41.15 10.56
C LYS A 546 34.15 -40.47 9.60
N ARG A 547 32.88 -40.33 9.97
CA ARG A 547 31.95 -39.44 9.27
C ARG A 547 32.35 -37.99 9.58
N PRO A 548 32.29 -37.06 8.60
CA PRO A 548 32.48 -35.64 8.88
C PRO A 548 31.48 -35.20 9.94
N ARG A 549 31.93 -34.41 10.92
CA ARG A 549 31.10 -33.94 12.03
C ARG A 549 30.22 -32.78 11.57
N SER A 550 29.08 -32.63 12.24
CA SER A 550 28.26 -31.44 12.06
C SER A 550 28.98 -30.18 12.53
N ASN A 551 28.80 -29.08 11.81
CA ASN A 551 29.28 -27.79 12.24
C ASN A 551 28.37 -27.26 13.35
N PHE A 552 28.98 -26.90 14.47
CA PHE A 552 28.31 -26.23 15.57
C PHE A 552 28.77 -24.79 15.61
N SER A 553 27.85 -23.88 15.85
CA SER A 553 28.13 -22.46 15.97
C SER A 553 27.67 -21.96 17.33
N GLU A 554 28.47 -21.10 17.92
CA GLU A 554 28.08 -20.33 19.09
C GLU A 554 27.45 -19.01 18.62
N ILE A 555 26.37 -18.62 19.30
CA ILE A 555 25.68 -17.35 19.11
C ILE A 555 26.11 -16.40 20.23
N ILE A 556 26.68 -15.27 19.85
CA ILE A 556 27.09 -14.21 20.77
C ILE A 556 26.29 -12.93 20.51
N ASP A 557 25.99 -12.18 21.58
CA ASP A 557 25.40 -10.85 21.46
C ASP A 557 26.44 -9.77 21.13
N TRP A 558 26.00 -8.52 20.99
CA TRP A 558 26.89 -7.38 20.71
C TRP A 558 27.87 -7.08 21.86
N MET A 559 27.61 -7.59 23.07
CA MET A 559 28.50 -7.52 24.22
C MET A 559 29.45 -8.73 24.31
N ARG A 560 29.46 -9.62 23.31
CA ARG A 560 30.22 -10.88 23.28
C ARG A 560 29.83 -11.86 24.39
N LYS A 561 28.60 -11.78 24.91
CA LYS A 561 28.07 -12.77 25.83
C LYS A 561 27.55 -13.96 25.04
N ILE A 562 27.81 -15.15 25.55
CA ILE A 562 27.28 -16.41 25.03
C ILE A 562 25.77 -16.39 25.21
N VAL A 563 25.05 -16.46 24.10
CA VAL A 563 23.58 -16.52 24.08
C VAL A 563 23.16 -17.98 23.99
N ASP A 564 23.76 -18.70 23.06
CA ASP A 564 23.45 -20.11 22.83
C ASP A 564 24.49 -20.84 21.97
N VAL A 565 24.34 -22.17 21.89
CA VAL A 565 25.03 -23.01 20.90
C VAL A 565 24.00 -23.64 19.97
N VAL A 566 24.27 -23.62 18.68
CA VAL A 566 23.40 -24.16 17.63
C VAL A 566 24.11 -25.13 16.72
N ALA A 567 23.35 -26.06 16.14
CA ALA A 567 23.80 -26.91 15.06
C ALA A 567 23.01 -26.63 13.77
N GLU A 568 23.66 -26.72 12.62
CA GLU A 568 23.01 -26.56 11.32
C GLU A 568 22.34 -27.88 10.87
N MET A 569 21.04 -27.82 10.66
CA MET A 569 20.19 -28.90 10.18
C MET A 569 20.35 -29.08 8.67
N LYS A 570 19.96 -30.26 8.16
CA LYS A 570 20.07 -30.61 6.73
C LYS A 570 19.30 -29.69 5.78
N ASN A 571 18.26 -29.01 6.28
CA ASN A 571 17.49 -28.01 5.53
C ASN A 571 18.12 -26.60 5.56
N GLY A 572 19.31 -26.43 6.16
CA GLY A 572 20.01 -25.14 6.30
C GLY A 572 19.50 -24.25 7.44
N HIS A 573 18.54 -24.73 8.23
CA HIS A 573 18.10 -24.06 9.45
C HIS A 573 18.93 -24.49 10.66
N TYR A 574 18.75 -23.83 11.80
CA TYR A 574 19.49 -24.13 13.02
C TYR A 574 18.61 -24.82 14.06
N ILE A 575 19.21 -25.64 14.92
CA ILE A 575 18.58 -26.20 16.13
C ILE A 575 19.44 -25.88 17.34
N LYS A 576 18.79 -25.51 18.46
CA LYS A 576 19.45 -25.13 19.71
C LYS A 576 19.98 -26.36 20.44
N CYS A 577 21.19 -26.26 20.98
CA CYS A 577 21.71 -27.26 21.91
C CYS A 577 21.11 -27.09 23.30
N LYS A 578 20.87 -28.21 23.99
CA LYS A 578 20.28 -28.17 25.32
C LYS A 578 21.35 -27.75 26.33
N ARG A 579 21.22 -26.54 26.88
CA ARG A 579 22.07 -26.09 27.99
C ARG A 579 21.70 -26.85 29.26
N ILE A 580 22.67 -27.49 29.89
CA ILE A 580 22.54 -28.21 31.15
C ILE A 580 23.23 -27.38 32.22
N ASP A 581 22.44 -26.81 33.12
CA ASP A 581 22.89 -26.16 34.35
C ASP A 581 22.24 -26.82 35.57
N GLU A 582 22.90 -26.77 36.73
CA GLU A 582 22.42 -27.39 37.98
C GLU A 582 21.07 -26.85 38.46
N SER A 583 20.66 -25.69 37.93
CA SER A 583 19.41 -25.02 38.29
C SER A 583 18.20 -25.46 37.49
N ALA A 584 18.38 -26.14 36.36
CA ALA A 584 17.29 -26.65 35.56
C ALA A 584 16.84 -28.01 36.14
N PRO A 585 15.67 -28.10 36.82
CA PRO A 585 15.16 -29.39 37.23
C PRO A 585 15.04 -30.28 35.98
N GLU A 586 15.63 -31.47 36.01
CA GLU A 586 15.36 -32.47 34.97
C GLU A 586 13.84 -32.55 34.83
N PRO A 587 13.27 -32.35 33.63
CA PRO A 587 11.84 -32.50 33.45
C PRO A 587 11.52 -33.91 33.92
N SER A 588 10.85 -34.00 35.07
CA SER A 588 10.53 -35.26 35.73
C SER A 588 10.01 -36.21 34.66
N ASN A 589 10.57 -37.41 34.62
CA ASN A 589 10.26 -38.49 33.69
C ASN A 589 8.79 -38.94 33.91
N ILE A 590 7.85 -38.03 33.67
CA ILE A 590 6.41 -38.24 33.74
C ILE A 590 6.06 -38.95 32.44
N PHE A 591 6.52 -40.19 32.33
CA PHE A 591 5.82 -41.16 31.53
C PHE A 591 4.48 -41.38 32.20
N GLN A 592 3.40 -41.11 31.47
CA GLN A 592 1.99 -41.35 31.83
C GLN A 592 1.34 -40.23 32.66
N ASN A 593 1.06 -39.10 32.00
CA ASN A 593 -0.03 -38.24 32.47
C ASN A 593 -1.36 -38.94 32.17
N GLU A 594 -1.93 -39.59 33.18
CA GLU A 594 -3.36 -39.95 33.23
C GLU A 594 -4.28 -38.71 33.07
N ASN A 595 -3.71 -37.50 33.14
CA ASN A 595 -4.39 -36.20 33.09
C ASN A 595 -4.58 -35.60 31.69
N GLY A 596 -4.24 -36.30 30.60
CA GLY A 596 -4.58 -35.87 29.23
C GLY A 596 -3.84 -34.64 28.67
N TYR A 597 -2.79 -34.13 29.33
CA TYR A 597 -2.00 -33.00 28.82
C TYR A 597 -1.22 -33.38 27.55
N LYS A 598 -1.53 -32.71 26.42
CA LYS A 598 -0.82 -32.85 25.14
C LYS A 598 0.45 -31.99 25.15
N TYR A 599 1.62 -32.60 24.95
CA TYR A 599 2.90 -31.89 24.79
C TYR A 599 3.29 -31.81 23.31
N SER A 600 4.07 -30.78 22.96
CA SER A 600 4.62 -30.58 21.62
C SER A 600 6.14 -30.82 21.62
N PHE A 601 6.74 -30.89 20.44
CA PHE A 601 8.18 -30.99 20.25
C PHE A 601 8.71 -29.80 19.45
N GLU A 602 9.66 -29.08 20.01
CA GLU A 602 10.32 -27.93 19.40
C GLU A 602 11.65 -28.38 18.75
N CYS A 603 11.67 -28.38 17.43
CA CYS A 603 12.78 -28.82 16.59
C CYS A 603 13.31 -27.63 15.78
N GLY A 604 14.14 -26.79 16.38
CA GLY A 604 14.49 -25.52 15.75
C GLY A 604 13.23 -24.66 15.58
N HIS A 605 12.99 -24.11 14.38
CA HIS A 605 11.84 -23.23 14.12
C HIS A 605 10.51 -23.97 14.02
N ASP A 606 10.53 -25.30 14.01
CA ASP A 606 9.35 -26.12 13.84
C ASP A 606 8.83 -26.65 15.18
N LEU A 607 7.54 -26.42 15.42
CA LEU A 607 6.81 -26.98 16.55
C LEU A 607 5.88 -28.11 16.04
N PHE A 608 6.05 -29.32 16.56
CA PHE A 608 5.25 -30.49 16.22
C PHE A 608 4.28 -30.83 17.35
N SER A 609 2.99 -30.85 17.04
CA SER A 609 1.96 -31.23 18.02
C SER A 609 2.07 -32.71 18.38
N HIS A 610 1.57 -33.07 19.57
CA HIS A 610 1.45 -34.46 19.98
C HIS A 610 0.73 -35.32 18.92
N GLU A 611 -0.34 -34.79 18.31
CA GLU A 611 -1.16 -35.48 17.32
C GLU A 611 -0.39 -35.78 16.04
N VAL A 612 0.42 -34.84 15.55
CA VAL A 612 1.27 -35.06 14.37
C VAL A 612 2.26 -36.19 14.64
N VAL A 613 2.93 -36.16 15.80
CA VAL A 613 3.89 -37.21 16.18
C VAL A 613 3.21 -38.57 16.38
N GLN A 614 2.03 -38.61 17.01
CA GLN A 614 1.22 -39.82 17.16
C GLN A 614 0.79 -40.39 15.81
N THR A 615 0.33 -39.53 14.90
CA THR A 615 -0.13 -39.94 13.57
C THR A 615 1.03 -40.51 12.76
N SER A 616 2.20 -39.85 12.76
CA SER A 616 3.40 -40.39 12.11
C SER A 616 3.86 -41.70 12.73
N ALA A 617 3.75 -41.87 14.06
CA ALA A 617 4.07 -43.14 14.71
C ALA A 617 3.08 -44.26 14.35
N ALA A 618 1.78 -43.96 14.30
CA ALA A 618 0.74 -44.90 13.88
C ALA A 618 0.92 -45.31 12.40
N LEU A 619 1.26 -44.37 11.52
CA LEU A 619 1.63 -44.66 10.14
C LEU A 619 2.85 -45.58 10.07
N ALA A 620 3.90 -45.30 10.85
CA ALA A 620 5.08 -46.16 10.88
C ALA A 620 4.78 -47.61 11.29
N GLN A 621 3.75 -47.82 12.13
CA GLN A 621 3.29 -49.15 12.55
C GLN A 621 2.37 -49.82 11.51
N SER A 622 1.52 -49.05 10.81
CA SER A 622 0.57 -49.62 9.84
C SER A 622 1.24 -50.16 8.58
N TYR A 623 2.45 -49.69 8.24
CA TYR A 623 3.26 -50.20 7.13
C TYR A 623 3.93 -51.56 7.46
N ASN A 624 3.13 -52.61 7.58
CA ASN A 624 3.62 -53.95 7.97
C ASN A 624 4.07 -54.89 6.81
N GLY A 625 4.24 -54.43 5.57
CA GLY A 625 4.63 -55.39 4.51
C GLY A 625 5.21 -54.92 3.17
N GLY A 626 4.96 -53.69 2.70
CA GLY A 626 5.30 -53.32 1.31
C GLY A 626 6.43 -52.31 1.11
N SER A 627 6.69 -51.43 2.07
CA SER A 627 7.55 -50.25 1.88
C SER A 627 8.59 -50.13 2.99
N LYS A 628 9.70 -50.88 2.86
CA LYS A 628 10.89 -50.73 3.74
C LYS A 628 11.59 -49.37 3.59
N LEU A 629 11.10 -48.49 2.69
CA LEU A 629 11.77 -47.23 2.33
C LEU A 629 11.74 -46.17 3.43
N TYR A 630 10.74 -46.19 4.31
CA TYR A 630 10.51 -45.10 5.27
C TYR A 630 10.85 -45.44 6.71
N ARG A 631 10.76 -46.72 7.11
CA ARG A 631 11.12 -47.18 8.45
C ARG A 631 12.58 -47.63 8.44
N LYS A 632 13.48 -46.82 8.98
CA LYS A 632 14.91 -47.13 9.06
C LYS A 632 15.31 -47.44 10.49
N PRO A 633 16.22 -48.40 10.73
CA PRO A 633 16.89 -48.52 12.01
C PRO A 633 17.52 -47.18 12.39
N TYR A 634 17.38 -46.80 13.66
CA TYR A 634 18.08 -45.63 14.16
C TYR A 634 19.58 -45.92 14.22
N GLU A 635 20.37 -45.14 13.48
CA GLU A 635 21.84 -45.21 13.47
C GLU A 635 22.41 -43.87 13.97
N GLY A 636 22.33 -43.62 15.27
CA GLY A 636 22.87 -42.41 15.87
C GLY A 636 23.34 -42.59 17.31
N PRO A 637 23.84 -41.52 17.95
CA PRO A 637 24.51 -41.60 19.25
C PRO A 637 23.54 -41.77 20.44
N PHE A 638 22.26 -41.37 20.29
CA PHE A 638 21.34 -41.25 21.42
C PHE A 638 20.87 -42.57 22.01
N TYR A 639 20.86 -43.62 21.19
CA TYR A 639 20.26 -44.89 21.54
C TYR A 639 21.18 -46.02 21.10
N ARG A 640 21.34 -47.01 21.98
CA ARG A 640 22.08 -48.23 21.70
C ARG A 640 21.40 -49.01 20.57
N LEU A 641 22.17 -49.49 19.60
CA LEU A 641 21.66 -50.25 18.44
C LEU A 641 20.91 -51.52 18.88
N GLU A 642 21.31 -52.12 20.00
CA GLU A 642 20.69 -53.33 20.54
C GLU A 642 19.23 -53.14 20.96
N LEU A 643 18.79 -51.89 21.17
CA LEU A 643 17.40 -51.57 21.53
C LEU A 643 16.44 -51.67 20.33
N GLY A 644 16.95 -51.79 19.10
CA GLY A 644 16.15 -51.98 17.90
C GLY A 644 15.22 -50.80 17.57
N TYR A 645 15.57 -49.58 18.01
CA TYR A 645 14.78 -48.40 17.74
C TYR A 645 14.79 -48.06 16.24
N MET A 646 13.66 -47.53 15.78
CA MET A 646 13.43 -47.18 14.38
C MET A 646 13.10 -45.69 14.31
N ILE A 647 13.46 -45.06 13.19
CA ILE A 647 13.03 -43.71 12.87
C ILE A 647 12.04 -43.71 11.71
N TYR A 648 11.06 -42.82 11.80
CA TYR A 648 10.10 -42.55 10.74
C TYR A 648 9.99 -41.05 10.50
N PRO A 649 9.95 -40.58 9.24
CA PRO A 649 9.92 -39.15 8.98
C PRO A 649 8.66 -38.45 9.49
N LEU A 650 8.81 -37.25 10.02
CA LEU A 650 7.69 -36.36 10.37
C LEU A 650 7.34 -35.46 9.18
N SER A 651 6.04 -35.29 8.94
CA SER A 651 5.48 -34.37 7.95
C SER A 651 4.33 -33.60 8.60
N ARG A 652 4.27 -32.28 8.37
CA ARG A 652 3.11 -31.48 8.80
C ARG A 652 1.88 -31.77 7.97
N GLU A 653 2.07 -31.96 6.67
CA GLU A 653 0.96 -32.22 5.75
C GLU A 653 0.44 -33.65 6.01
N LYS A 654 -0.81 -33.77 6.45
CA LYS A 654 -1.47 -35.04 6.81
C LYS A 654 -1.44 -36.11 5.70
N ASN A 655 -1.10 -35.77 4.45
CA ASN A 655 -1.36 -36.63 3.27
C ASN A 655 -0.23 -36.80 2.22
N ARG A 656 1.03 -36.37 2.44
CA ARG A 656 2.06 -36.38 1.36
C ARG A 656 3.07 -37.52 1.34
N HIS A 657 2.85 -38.63 2.04
CA HIS A 657 3.63 -39.86 1.80
C HIS A 657 3.13 -40.62 0.56
N HIS A 658 3.18 -39.97 -0.60
CA HIS A 658 2.91 -40.64 -1.87
C HIS A 658 4.06 -41.59 -2.21
N PRO A 659 3.77 -42.83 -2.64
CA PRO A 659 4.80 -43.77 -3.08
C PRO A 659 5.52 -43.20 -4.32
N GLY A 660 6.83 -42.92 -4.20
CA GLY A 660 7.68 -42.58 -5.35
C GLY A 660 8.56 -41.34 -5.21
N LYS A 661 8.32 -40.44 -4.24
CA LYS A 661 9.25 -39.34 -3.92
C LYS A 661 9.93 -39.60 -2.58
N LYS A 662 11.27 -39.69 -2.58
CA LYS A 662 12.07 -39.72 -1.35
C LYS A 662 11.93 -38.35 -0.69
N PRO A 663 11.21 -38.24 0.43
CA PRO A 663 11.00 -36.94 1.04
C PRO A 663 12.33 -36.49 1.65
N GLU A 664 12.73 -35.25 1.37
CA GLU A 664 13.87 -34.58 2.01
C GLU A 664 13.45 -34.18 3.43
N ASN A 665 13.20 -35.18 4.27
CA ASN A 665 12.73 -34.94 5.62
C ASN A 665 13.91 -34.69 6.55
N THR A 666 13.81 -33.59 7.29
CA THR A 666 14.80 -33.20 8.30
C THR A 666 14.41 -33.72 9.69
N TYR A 667 13.13 -34.01 9.94
CA TYR A 667 12.63 -34.40 11.25
C TYR A 667 12.10 -35.82 11.25
N PHE A 668 12.32 -36.54 12.35
CA PHE A 668 11.95 -37.94 12.50
C PHE A 668 11.39 -38.23 13.89
N VAL A 669 10.36 -39.06 13.96
CA VAL A 669 9.92 -39.68 15.21
C VAL A 669 10.72 -40.96 15.46
N VAL A 670 11.22 -41.12 16.69
CA VAL A 670 11.92 -42.32 17.16
C VAL A 670 10.91 -43.25 17.83
N ILE A 671 10.86 -44.50 17.40
CA ILE A 671 9.85 -45.47 17.79
C ILE A 671 10.54 -46.76 18.24
N SER A 672 10.11 -47.31 19.37
CA SER A 672 10.60 -48.62 19.86
C SER A 672 10.10 -49.79 18.99
N PRO A 673 10.68 -51.00 19.12
CA PRO A 673 10.16 -52.20 18.47
C PRO A 673 8.68 -52.45 18.74
N ALA A 674 8.20 -52.08 19.94
CA ALA A 674 6.81 -52.20 20.36
C ALA A 674 5.90 -51.07 19.82
N GLY A 675 6.41 -50.18 18.99
CA GLY A 675 5.64 -49.07 18.42
C GLY A 675 5.50 -47.83 19.34
N LYS A 676 6.06 -47.86 20.55
CA LYS A 676 5.99 -46.71 21.47
C LYS A 676 6.88 -45.57 20.98
N ILE A 677 6.36 -44.35 20.98
CA ILE A 677 7.12 -43.12 20.69
C ILE A 677 8.15 -42.92 21.81
N ILE A 678 9.42 -42.83 21.42
CA ILE A 678 10.53 -42.56 22.33
C ILE A 678 10.83 -41.06 22.34
N ASP A 679 11.01 -40.46 21.16
CA ASP A 679 11.40 -39.05 21.02
C ASP A 679 11.15 -38.51 19.62
N VAL A 680 11.43 -37.22 19.41
CA VAL A 680 11.55 -36.59 18.10
C VAL A 680 12.97 -36.07 17.91
N ILE A 681 13.54 -36.31 16.73
CA ILE A 681 14.91 -35.91 16.39
C ILE A 681 14.97 -35.16 15.06
N ALA A 682 15.97 -34.30 14.90
CA ALA A 682 16.30 -33.60 13.66
C ALA A 682 17.62 -34.12 13.08
N GLU A 683 17.70 -34.32 11.76
CA GLU A 683 18.91 -34.70 11.02
C GLU A 683 19.74 -33.45 10.71
N LEU A 684 21.01 -33.47 11.14
CA LEU A 684 22.00 -32.42 10.89
C LEU A 684 22.61 -32.56 9.49
N MET A 685 23.30 -31.51 9.00
CA MET A 685 23.87 -31.50 7.64
C MET A 685 24.75 -32.73 7.30
N HIS A 686 25.42 -33.32 8.28
CA HIS A 686 26.33 -34.45 8.08
C HIS A 686 25.74 -35.82 8.50
N GLY A 687 24.42 -35.91 8.68
CA GLY A 687 23.71 -37.15 8.99
C GLY A 687 23.80 -37.57 10.47
N ASP A 688 24.30 -36.70 11.34
CA ASP A 688 24.08 -36.79 12.79
C ASP A 688 22.65 -36.37 13.15
N PHE A 689 22.24 -36.62 14.39
CA PHE A 689 20.92 -36.27 14.87
C PHE A 689 20.99 -35.41 16.13
N MET A 690 20.01 -34.52 16.31
CA MET A 690 19.74 -33.82 17.56
C MET A 690 18.34 -34.13 18.08
N LYS A 691 18.18 -34.24 19.40
CA LYS A 691 16.86 -34.37 20.03
C LYS A 691 16.13 -33.03 19.99
N CYS A 692 14.82 -33.09 19.79
CA CYS A 692 13.95 -31.93 19.92
C CYS A 692 13.47 -31.78 21.35
N ASP A 693 13.28 -30.54 21.79
CA ASP A 693 12.83 -30.27 23.15
C ASP A 693 11.33 -30.51 23.29
N ARG A 694 10.93 -31.28 24.31
CA ARG A 694 9.53 -31.40 24.69
C ARG A 694 9.07 -30.09 25.33
N THR A 695 7.96 -29.55 24.86
CA THR A 695 7.46 -28.24 25.28
C THR A 695 5.95 -28.26 25.47
N THR A 696 5.44 -27.43 26.38
CA THR A 696 4.01 -27.17 26.56
C THR A 696 3.50 -26.06 25.65
N LYS A 697 4.38 -25.46 24.83
CA LYS A 697 3.98 -24.52 23.78
C LYS A 697 2.94 -25.21 22.90
N VAL A 698 1.75 -24.62 22.87
CA VAL A 698 0.70 -25.01 21.93
C VAL A 698 1.18 -24.54 20.56
N PRO A 699 1.21 -25.42 19.53
CA PRO A 699 1.42 -24.95 18.17
C PRO A 699 0.41 -23.84 17.91
N PRO A 700 0.79 -22.74 17.24
CA PRO A 700 -0.20 -21.78 16.77
C PRO A 700 -1.31 -22.58 16.08
N ASN A 701 -2.57 -22.28 16.43
CA ASN A 701 -3.70 -23.15 16.13
C ASN A 701 -3.92 -23.20 14.60
N ILE A 702 -3.31 -24.16 13.92
CA ILE A 702 -3.32 -24.37 12.44
C ILE A 702 -4.56 -25.20 12.02
N GLU A 703 -5.61 -25.29 12.84
CA GLU A 703 -6.77 -26.16 12.55
C GLU A 703 -7.69 -25.72 11.40
N SER A 704 -7.32 -24.72 10.59
CA SER A 704 -7.82 -24.61 9.22
C SER A 704 -6.64 -24.58 8.24
N ASP A 705 -6.21 -25.77 7.83
CA ASP A 705 -5.17 -26.02 6.81
C ASP A 705 -5.68 -25.72 5.38
N ASP A 706 -6.62 -24.78 5.25
CA ASP A 706 -6.92 -24.05 4.02
C ASP A 706 -6.23 -22.68 4.12
N ASP A 707 -4.99 -22.62 3.62
CA ASP A 707 -4.37 -21.42 3.04
C ASP A 707 -4.03 -20.20 3.92
N LEU A 708 -3.77 -20.34 5.22
CA LEU A 708 -3.26 -19.21 6.03
C LEU A 708 -1.74 -19.00 5.87
N ARG A 709 -1.31 -18.71 4.64
CA ARG A 709 -0.01 -18.08 4.39
C ARG A 709 -0.13 -16.61 4.78
N LEU A 710 0.56 -16.19 5.84
CA LEU A 710 0.73 -14.77 6.15
C LEU A 710 1.57 -14.10 5.05
N GLY A 711 1.05 -13.03 4.44
CA GLY A 711 1.72 -12.38 3.31
C GLY A 711 0.96 -11.21 2.73
N TYR A 712 1.34 -10.81 1.51
CA TYR A 712 0.67 -9.76 0.74
C TYR A 712 0.13 -10.36 -0.55
N SER A 713 -1.16 -10.20 -0.80
CA SER A 713 -1.79 -10.51 -2.08
C SER A 713 -1.81 -9.25 -2.95
N CYS A 714 -1.08 -9.33 -4.06
CA CYS A 714 -1.03 -8.29 -5.07
C CYS A 714 -1.69 -8.82 -6.35
N GLY A 715 -3.02 -8.91 -6.34
CA GLY A 715 -3.77 -9.52 -7.42
C GLY A 715 -3.55 -11.04 -7.47
N PRO A 716 -3.08 -11.63 -8.59
CA PRO A 716 -2.83 -13.08 -8.69
C PRO A 716 -1.52 -13.53 -8.03
N GLU A 717 -0.69 -12.58 -7.59
CA GLU A 717 0.60 -12.87 -6.96
C GLU A 717 0.48 -12.80 -5.45
N PHE A 718 1.05 -13.80 -4.77
CA PHE A 718 1.15 -13.83 -3.33
C PHE A 718 2.62 -13.74 -2.90
N PHE A 719 2.90 -12.84 -1.95
CA PHE A 719 4.22 -12.60 -1.39
C PHE A 719 4.24 -12.98 0.09
N GLU A 720 4.91 -14.09 0.42
CA GLU A 720 5.01 -14.59 1.79
C GLU A 720 5.72 -13.60 2.73
N ILE A 721 5.19 -13.40 3.93
CA ILE A 721 5.71 -12.41 4.87
C ILE A 721 7.14 -12.72 5.33
N SER A 722 7.50 -14.00 5.39
CA SER A 722 8.86 -14.48 5.69
C SER A 722 9.85 -13.97 4.63
N HIS A 723 9.46 -14.04 3.36
CA HIS A 723 10.23 -13.54 2.23
C HIS A 723 10.35 -12.03 2.25
N MET A 724 9.24 -11.33 2.50
CA MET A 724 9.24 -9.87 2.61
C MET A 724 10.16 -9.41 3.75
N ARG A 725 10.05 -9.99 4.94
CA ARG A 725 10.94 -9.71 6.08
C ARG A 725 12.41 -9.95 5.73
N LYS A 726 12.71 -11.04 5.03
CA LYS A 726 14.07 -11.32 4.54
C LYS A 726 14.54 -10.25 3.57
N THR A 727 13.70 -9.82 2.63
CA THR A 727 13.99 -8.73 1.68
C THR A 727 14.28 -7.41 2.40
N ALA A 728 13.51 -7.04 3.43
CA ALA A 728 13.74 -5.79 4.17
C ALA A 728 14.90 -5.85 5.17
N LYS A 729 15.18 -7.02 5.75
CA LYS A 729 16.42 -7.22 6.53
C LYS A 729 17.67 -7.15 5.67
N LEU A 730 17.55 -7.43 4.37
CA LEU A 730 18.60 -7.36 3.36
C LEU A 730 18.61 -6.05 2.57
N ALA A 731 17.56 -5.23 2.70
CA ALA A 731 17.77 -3.80 2.95
C ALA A 731 18.52 -3.63 4.28
N LYS A 732 18.51 -2.55 5.06
CA LYS A 732 19.24 -2.53 6.37
C LYS A 732 20.78 -2.75 6.39
N VAL A 733 21.36 -3.76 5.76
CA VAL A 733 22.80 -3.87 5.42
C VAL A 733 23.07 -2.93 4.26
#